data_AF-A0A9W9ADK9-F1
#
_entry.id   AF-A0A9W9ADK9-F1
#
_cell.length_a   1.000
_cell.length_b   1.000
_cell.length_c   1.000
_cell.angle_alpha   90.00
_cell.angle_beta   90.00
_cell.angle_gamma   90.00
#
_symmetry.space_group_name_H-M   'P 1'
#
loop_
_entity.id
_entity.type
_entity.pdbx_description
1 polymer ?
#
loop_
_entity_poly.entity_id
_entity_poly.type
_entity_poly.pdbx_seq_one_letter_code
_entity_poly.pdbx_strand_id
1 'polypeptide(L)'
;MSSRLDQDLGRDDVVLVIMGSTGTGKSSFIKLLTNNGGVKIGNNLDSLTSDVQVFRFLDRTSGRRIAIVDTPGFDDSRSDFTDTAILKKIAEFLLDKYDKKQKVSGLVYLHRMSDPRFGGQATRNLKMFQNLCGTNAYRNIVVLTTFWDRVSMLEGAKREGQLQSMYFSDIVVGGALFMRHDRTARSAAEVLAHILTLRPTNLQIQEEIRVGGKALEDTAAGSVHREEIERIMAKYREEVSNLSKEISAMKQDNNVLMRELEEEKSEVQQHLKRWESEKAQLKRGLDNSVKFRERLETQYRSSHRARSVTLEVLLVRLKEEKKANIVATRMSKETTVTRVVQNREDDPFQFEYSKRYPPFMKIIPIDERKNVLRIFDFTSLAETTVLLFVQPDVLWSKLRNLAPDQTMVDNSMQAIEVHNYRLHTEARQRAQSDPGARDMYFSRNIGLRGDWYTDAAFGQQQFTGTNPTTITLAPRRWIDEFLSVSHAQGRADVTKLLTERAEDLFVQDYSGFRSDIGLTPAETIVFEGRYGCSSVALFHLEPEGKLHPLAIVPDYRGGIQGSVTIFNRRIASNVDGDEYEDWPWRYAKMCVQVSDWLRHEIAIHLVNTHFVEEVIIVAAYRCFGPNHIIFRLLEPHWSTTLSLNKAARETLVPKIIIPMIGLSATQTYDFLKAAYKRFDWTGLYIPNDLRGRGFPIESLDEPKYHNYTYARDISQMWNIIRKFVGTVLAKEYVGGDREVLSDGSIADFCDEVRAHDGGQLTSFPEIKTLDELIDFVTMCIHIAAPQHTAVNCLQQYYQTFVPNKPSALHSPLPESLLDLRSFTEDDVLAALPLKQPRDWLLMAQVPYLLSFEVPEDSTILHYAETASNSKSTPDIIRTAARALKADLETFIHTVEQNSRELDDQQTPYLVLDPSQTAISILI
;
A
#
# COMPACT_ATOMS: atom_id res chain seq x y z
N MET A 1 28.99 55.37 -2.85
CA MET A 1 27.62 55.66 -3.37
C MET A 1 26.86 54.35 -3.58
N SER A 2 26.27 53.77 -2.52
CA SER A 2 25.21 52.76 -2.68
C SER A 2 24.02 53.27 -1.86
N SER A 3 23.43 54.35 -2.36
CA SER A 3 22.25 54.96 -1.77
C SER A 3 21.01 54.25 -2.27
N ARG A 4 20.16 53.82 -1.32
CA ARG A 4 18.69 53.69 -1.46
C ARG A 4 18.22 53.16 -2.82
N LEU A 5 18.09 51.83 -2.94
CA LEU A 5 17.09 51.26 -3.83
C LEU A 5 15.85 50.99 -2.97
N ASP A 6 14.84 51.81 -3.23
CA ASP A 6 13.60 51.96 -2.49
C ASP A 6 12.84 50.66 -2.21
N GLN A 7 12.09 50.69 -1.11
CA GLN A 7 11.25 49.62 -0.60
C GLN A 7 9.93 49.43 -1.37
N ASP A 8 9.70 50.13 -2.49
CA ASP A 8 8.50 49.98 -3.32
C ASP A 8 8.84 49.73 -4.81
N LEU A 9 8.04 48.88 -5.45
CA LEU A 9 8.15 48.55 -6.88
C LEU A 9 7.82 49.77 -7.74
N GLY A 10 8.57 50.02 -8.81
CA GLY A 10 8.24 51.03 -9.81
C GLY A 10 7.14 50.55 -10.76
N ARG A 11 6.37 51.47 -11.36
CA ARG A 11 5.31 51.16 -12.33
C ARG A 11 5.81 50.41 -13.57
N ASP A 12 7.10 50.55 -13.90
CA ASP A 12 7.74 49.99 -15.09
C ASP A 12 8.55 48.70 -14.82
N ASP A 13 8.49 48.17 -13.59
CA ASP A 13 9.18 46.94 -13.23
C ASP A 13 8.52 45.72 -13.88
N VAL A 14 9.33 44.77 -14.32
CA VAL A 14 8.86 43.51 -14.92
C VAL A 14 8.49 42.55 -13.81
N VAL A 15 7.21 42.22 -13.68
CA VAL A 15 6.70 41.31 -12.65
C VAL A 15 6.52 39.91 -13.23
N LEU A 16 7.27 38.96 -12.68
CA LEU A 16 7.23 37.54 -13.04
C LEU A 16 6.65 36.73 -11.88
N VAL A 17 5.56 35.99 -12.10
CA VAL A 17 4.95 35.14 -11.06
C VAL A 17 5.26 33.68 -11.36
N ILE A 18 5.83 32.96 -10.40
CA ILE A 18 6.21 31.55 -10.54
C ILE A 18 5.26 30.69 -9.72
N MET A 19 4.64 29.71 -10.37
CA MET A 19 3.67 28.78 -9.79
C MET A 19 3.97 27.33 -10.18
N GLY A 20 3.41 26.40 -9.41
CA GLY A 20 3.55 24.96 -9.64
C GLY A 20 3.62 24.19 -8.31
N SER A 21 3.41 22.88 -8.35
CA SER A 21 3.45 22.02 -7.16
C SER A 21 4.78 22.10 -6.41
N THR A 22 4.79 21.67 -5.15
CA THR A 22 6.02 21.54 -4.35
C THR A 22 7.01 20.61 -5.06
N GLY A 23 8.32 20.91 -5.04
CA GLY A 23 9.35 20.08 -5.66
C GLY A 23 9.54 20.25 -7.18
N THR A 24 8.78 21.10 -7.87
CA THR A 24 8.91 21.32 -9.32
C THR A 24 10.12 22.16 -9.76
N GLY A 25 10.97 22.60 -8.81
CA GLY A 25 12.19 23.35 -9.12
C GLY A 25 12.06 24.87 -9.10
N LYS A 26 10.97 25.44 -8.55
CA LYS A 26 10.72 26.90 -8.47
C LYS A 26 11.90 27.68 -7.88
N SER A 27 12.33 27.35 -6.66
CA SER A 27 13.42 28.07 -5.98
C SER A 27 14.77 27.91 -6.70
N SER A 28 15.01 26.76 -7.34
CA SER A 28 16.21 26.52 -8.16
C SER A 28 16.21 27.41 -9.41
N PHE A 29 15.07 27.52 -10.10
CA PHE A 29 14.90 28.42 -11.24
C PHE A 29 15.11 29.90 -10.85
N ILE A 30 14.58 30.33 -9.70
CA ILE A 30 14.79 31.69 -9.17
C ILE A 30 16.26 31.96 -8.86
N LYS A 31 16.96 30.99 -8.25
CA LYS A 31 18.38 31.14 -7.94
C LYS A 31 19.21 31.32 -9.22
N LEU A 32 18.89 30.57 -10.27
CA LEU A 32 19.56 30.68 -11.58
C LEU A 32 19.35 32.06 -12.23
N LEU A 33 18.16 32.65 -12.10
CA LEU A 33 17.86 33.99 -12.64
C LEU A 33 18.49 35.13 -11.83
N THR A 34 18.51 35.01 -10.50
CA THR A 34 18.89 36.12 -9.61
C THR A 34 20.37 36.13 -9.23
N ASN A 35 21.07 34.99 -9.40
CA ASN A 35 22.42 34.75 -8.88
C ASN A 35 22.57 35.11 -7.38
N ASN A 36 21.47 35.02 -6.62
CA ASN A 36 21.40 35.47 -5.23
C ASN A 36 21.67 34.30 -4.27
N GLY A 37 22.76 34.39 -3.49
CA GLY A 37 23.15 33.40 -2.49
C GLY A 37 22.19 33.27 -1.29
N GLY A 38 21.25 34.21 -1.13
CA GLY A 38 20.22 34.17 -0.09
C GLY A 38 18.99 33.31 -0.41
N VAL A 39 18.85 32.81 -1.64
CA VAL A 39 17.79 31.86 -2.01
C VAL A 39 18.12 30.49 -1.43
N LYS A 40 17.44 30.10 -0.35
CA LYS A 40 17.60 28.79 0.27
C LYS A 40 16.95 27.71 -0.61
N ILE A 41 17.78 26.85 -1.21
CA ILE A 41 17.33 25.62 -1.87
C ILE A 41 17.39 24.51 -0.83
N GLY A 42 16.24 23.92 -0.51
CA GLY A 42 16.16 22.78 0.40
C GLY A 42 16.52 21.50 -0.33
N ASN A 43 17.34 20.66 0.30
CA ASN A 43 17.61 19.28 -0.14
C ASN A 43 16.77 18.25 0.65
N ASN A 44 15.82 18.72 1.47
CA ASN A 44 14.91 17.90 2.30
C ASN A 44 13.48 17.93 1.72
N LEU A 45 12.63 16.99 2.13
CA LEU A 45 11.25 16.80 1.66
C LEU A 45 10.29 17.95 2.02
N ASP A 46 10.68 18.88 2.91
CA ASP A 46 9.86 20.01 3.33
C ASP A 46 9.90 21.21 2.37
N SER A 47 8.73 21.78 2.09
CA SER A 47 8.57 23.07 1.42
C SER A 47 9.09 24.21 2.31
N LEU A 48 10.21 24.84 1.91
CA LEU A 48 10.82 25.95 2.66
C LEU A 48 10.08 27.30 2.50
N THR A 49 9.26 27.48 1.46
CA THR A 49 8.59 28.76 1.16
C THR A 49 7.20 28.80 1.82
N SER A 50 7.10 29.42 2.99
CA SER A 50 5.85 29.56 3.76
C SER A 50 5.05 30.85 3.46
N ASP A 51 5.60 31.76 2.66
CA ASP A 51 4.95 33.03 2.29
C ASP A 51 5.36 33.49 0.88
N VAL A 52 4.61 34.39 0.27
CA VAL A 52 4.94 34.94 -1.06
C VAL A 52 6.19 35.80 -0.94
N GLN A 53 7.28 35.41 -1.62
CA GLN A 53 8.55 36.12 -1.57
C GLN A 53 8.83 36.87 -2.88
N VAL A 54 9.34 38.10 -2.78
CA VAL A 54 9.70 38.91 -3.95
C VAL A 54 11.20 39.09 -4.03
N PHE A 55 11.80 38.53 -5.09
CA PHE A 55 13.21 38.70 -5.41
C PHE A 55 13.37 39.77 -6.48
N ARG A 56 14.20 40.78 -6.21
CA ARG A 56 14.42 41.90 -7.12
C ARG A 56 15.86 41.95 -7.60
N PHE A 57 16.05 42.17 -8.89
CA PHE A 57 17.37 42.39 -9.47
C PHE A 57 17.28 43.24 -10.74
N LEU A 58 18.40 43.86 -11.11
CA LEU A 58 18.54 44.54 -12.40
C LEU A 58 19.08 43.53 -13.41
N ASP A 59 18.31 43.25 -14.45
CA ASP A 59 18.80 42.41 -15.54
C ASP A 59 19.86 43.18 -16.35
N ARG A 60 21.06 42.63 -16.44
CA ARG A 60 22.21 43.31 -17.09
C ARG A 60 22.08 43.31 -18.60
N THR A 61 21.29 42.40 -19.17
CA THR A 61 21.13 42.28 -20.63
C THR A 61 20.09 43.26 -21.16
N SER A 62 18.94 43.38 -20.49
CA SER A 62 17.87 44.30 -20.90
C SER A 62 17.93 45.67 -20.21
N GLY A 63 18.69 45.81 -19.13
CA GLY A 63 18.72 47.03 -18.29
C GLY A 63 17.42 47.26 -17.50
N ARG A 64 16.49 46.30 -17.47
CA ARG A 64 15.19 46.42 -16.81
C ARG A 64 15.25 45.86 -15.38
N ARG A 65 14.47 46.46 -14.49
CA ARG A 65 14.27 45.95 -13.13
C ARG A 65 13.27 44.80 -13.16
N ILE A 66 13.67 43.66 -12.63
CA ILE A 66 12.87 42.44 -12.58
C ILE A 66 12.46 42.16 -11.14
N ALA A 67 11.19 41.83 -10.95
CA ALA A 67 10.62 41.37 -9.70
C ALA A 67 10.04 39.97 -9.90
N ILE A 68 10.70 38.96 -9.34
CA ILE A 68 10.25 37.57 -9.36
C ILE A 68 9.49 37.28 -8.08
N VAL A 69 8.29 36.74 -8.24
CA VAL A 69 7.38 36.39 -7.17
C VAL A 69 7.38 34.87 -7.03
N ASP A 70 7.99 34.39 -5.95
CA ASP A 70 7.94 32.98 -5.55
C ASP A 70 6.64 32.74 -4.79
N THR A 71 5.87 31.74 -5.23
CA THR A 71 4.62 31.35 -4.58
C THR A 71 4.79 29.99 -3.88
N PRO A 72 4.17 29.78 -2.70
CA PRO A 72 4.09 28.46 -2.10
C PRO A 72 3.49 27.43 -3.07
N GLY A 73 3.93 26.17 -3.00
CA GLY A 73 3.37 25.11 -3.84
C GLY A 73 1.96 24.72 -3.40
N PHE A 74 1.04 24.52 -4.36
CA PHE A 74 -0.38 24.17 -4.11
C PHE A 74 -0.62 22.76 -3.52
N ASP A 75 0.43 22.00 -3.18
CA ASP A 75 0.34 20.63 -2.63
C ASP A 75 1.27 20.49 -1.40
N ASP A 76 1.26 21.47 -0.50
CA ASP A 76 2.14 21.51 0.68
C ASP A 76 1.56 20.66 1.82
N SER A 77 2.29 19.62 2.25
CA SER A 77 1.82 18.59 3.19
C SER A 77 1.89 18.99 4.68
N ARG A 78 2.13 20.27 4.98
CA ARG A 78 2.23 20.77 6.36
C ARG A 78 0.83 20.97 6.97
N SER A 79 0.64 20.54 8.22
CA SER A 79 -0.63 20.63 8.97
C SER A 79 -1.24 22.03 9.07
N ASP A 80 -0.43 23.06 8.87
CA ASP A 80 -0.77 24.46 9.13
C ASP A 80 -1.05 25.27 7.83
N PHE A 81 -0.98 24.62 6.66
CA PHE A 81 -1.09 25.26 5.34
C PHE A 81 -2.14 24.58 4.46
N THR A 82 -3.31 25.19 4.34
CA THR A 82 -4.37 24.73 3.42
C THR A 82 -4.22 25.38 2.04
N ASP A 83 -4.70 24.71 0.99
CA ASP A 83 -4.79 25.28 -0.37
C ASP A 83 -5.57 26.61 -0.39
N THR A 84 -6.54 26.75 0.52
CA THR A 84 -7.23 28.02 0.79
C THR A 84 -6.28 29.14 1.20
N ALA A 85 -5.37 28.85 2.14
CA ALA A 85 -4.42 29.83 2.66
C ALA A 85 -3.41 30.24 1.58
N ILE A 86 -3.02 29.30 0.72
CA ILE A 86 -2.12 29.56 -0.42
C ILE A 86 -2.81 30.43 -1.47
N LEU A 87 -4.02 30.05 -1.89
CA LEU A 87 -4.82 30.84 -2.83
C LEU A 87 -5.07 32.26 -2.31
N LYS A 88 -5.35 32.41 -1.01
CA LYS A 88 -5.51 33.71 -0.36
C LYS A 88 -4.25 34.56 -0.42
N LYS A 89 -3.09 34.01 -0.06
CA LYS A 89 -1.80 34.73 -0.10
C LYS A 89 -1.45 35.19 -1.52
N ILE A 90 -1.67 34.34 -2.51
CA ILE A 90 -1.45 34.67 -3.92
C ILE A 90 -2.42 35.76 -4.38
N ALA A 91 -3.71 35.65 -4.04
CA ALA A 91 -4.71 36.66 -4.38
C ALA A 91 -4.41 38.00 -3.72
N GLU A 92 -4.09 38.03 -2.42
CA GLU A 92 -3.74 39.26 -1.69
C GLU A 92 -2.53 39.96 -2.33
N PHE A 93 -1.49 39.20 -2.71
CA PHE A 93 -0.34 39.72 -3.41
C PHE A 93 -0.72 40.34 -4.76
N LEU A 94 -1.48 39.61 -5.59
CA LEU A 94 -1.88 40.08 -6.92
C LEU A 94 -2.77 41.33 -6.82
N LEU A 95 -3.65 41.39 -5.82
CA LEU A 95 -4.52 42.54 -5.59
C LEU A 95 -3.74 43.77 -5.13
N ASP A 96 -2.73 43.63 -4.27
CA ASP A 96 -1.81 44.74 -3.92
C ASP A 96 -1.13 45.32 -5.18
N LYS A 97 -0.70 44.46 -6.11
CA LYS A 97 -0.11 44.91 -7.39
C LYS A 97 -1.12 45.63 -8.27
N TYR A 98 -2.34 45.11 -8.34
CA TYR A 98 -3.43 45.76 -9.08
C TYR A 98 -3.73 47.15 -8.51
N ASP A 99 -3.85 47.28 -7.19
CA ASP A 99 -4.14 48.53 -6.50
C ASP A 99 -3.03 49.58 -6.74
N LYS A 100 -1.77 49.11 -6.84
CA LYS A 100 -0.60 49.92 -7.20
C LYS A 100 -0.44 50.16 -8.71
N LYS A 101 -1.43 49.77 -9.53
CA LYS A 101 -1.44 49.88 -11.00
C LYS A 101 -0.26 49.17 -11.68
N GLN A 102 0.24 48.09 -11.07
CA GLN A 102 1.30 47.23 -11.60
C GLN A 102 0.69 46.00 -12.26
N LYS A 103 1.11 45.73 -13.50
CA LYS A 103 0.63 44.61 -14.31
C LYS A 103 1.61 43.44 -14.28
N VAL A 104 1.10 42.22 -14.40
CA VAL A 104 1.92 41.00 -14.47
C VAL A 104 2.49 40.88 -15.87
N SER A 105 3.82 40.76 -15.98
CA SER A 105 4.52 40.67 -17.26
C SER A 105 4.57 39.23 -17.79
N GLY A 106 4.75 38.25 -16.90
CA GLY A 106 4.69 36.83 -17.24
C GLY A 106 4.31 35.94 -16.05
N LEU A 107 3.74 34.79 -16.36
CA LEU A 107 3.42 33.72 -15.42
C LEU A 107 4.17 32.46 -15.84
N VAL A 108 4.89 31.82 -14.93
CA VAL A 108 5.60 30.56 -15.20
C VAL A 108 4.96 29.45 -14.40
N TYR A 109 4.39 28.46 -15.09
CA TYR A 109 3.86 27.25 -14.46
C TYR A 109 4.87 26.12 -14.62
N LEU A 110 5.48 25.66 -13.52
CA LEU A 110 6.49 24.61 -13.55
C LEU A 110 5.84 23.24 -13.40
N HIS A 111 6.19 22.34 -14.33
CA HIS A 111 5.80 20.93 -14.30
C HIS A 111 7.02 20.01 -14.39
N ARG A 112 7.03 18.92 -13.64
CA ARG A 112 8.11 17.93 -13.65
C ARG A 112 7.84 16.87 -14.70
N MET A 113 8.77 16.70 -15.64
CA MET A 113 8.64 15.65 -16.65
C MET A 113 8.83 14.25 -16.08
N SER A 114 9.53 14.12 -14.94
CA SER A 114 9.73 12.86 -14.22
C SER A 114 8.44 12.24 -13.69
N ASP A 115 7.39 13.04 -13.52
CA ASP A 115 6.14 12.54 -12.95
C ASP A 115 5.45 11.63 -14.00
N PRO A 116 5.22 10.34 -13.71
CA PRO A 116 4.76 9.38 -14.72
C PRO A 116 3.27 9.55 -15.09
N ARG A 117 2.49 10.28 -14.27
CA ARG A 117 1.06 10.50 -14.47
C ARG A 117 0.66 11.94 -14.09
N PHE A 118 -0.27 12.54 -14.83
CA PHE A 118 -0.88 13.82 -14.48
C PHE A 118 -2.12 13.59 -13.59
N GLY A 119 -1.91 13.48 -12.27
CA GLY A 119 -2.95 13.07 -11.30
C GLY A 119 -4.01 14.14 -10.99
N GLY A 120 -5.09 13.73 -10.30
CA GLY A 120 -6.24 14.60 -10.00
C GLY A 120 -5.91 15.90 -9.26
N GLN A 121 -4.92 15.89 -8.36
CA GLN A 121 -4.44 17.12 -7.70
C GLN A 121 -3.76 18.07 -8.69
N ALA A 122 -2.93 17.57 -9.61
CA ALA A 122 -2.29 18.39 -10.64
C ALA A 122 -3.31 18.99 -11.61
N THR A 123 -4.35 18.22 -11.97
CA THR A 123 -5.49 18.70 -12.77
C THR A 123 -6.26 19.82 -12.05
N ARG A 124 -6.51 19.66 -10.75
CA ARG A 124 -7.17 20.68 -9.93
C ARG A 124 -6.33 21.96 -9.82
N ASN A 125 -5.03 21.83 -9.56
CA ASN A 125 -4.12 22.96 -9.44
C ASN A 125 -3.97 23.70 -10.76
N LEU A 126 -3.93 22.96 -11.88
CA LEU A 126 -3.97 23.54 -13.21
C LEU A 126 -5.28 24.29 -13.46
N LYS A 127 -6.45 23.72 -13.09
CA LYS A 127 -7.74 24.38 -13.26
C LYS A 127 -7.85 25.66 -12.44
N MET A 128 -7.35 25.63 -11.20
CA MET A 128 -7.27 26.81 -10.33
C MET A 128 -6.36 27.89 -10.94
N PHE A 129 -5.19 27.49 -11.45
CA PHE A 129 -4.26 28.39 -12.13
C PHE A 129 -4.86 29.02 -13.40
N GLN A 130 -5.56 28.22 -14.22
CA GLN A 130 -6.28 28.70 -15.40
C GLN A 130 -7.33 29.75 -15.05
N ASN A 131 -8.16 29.46 -14.04
CA ASN A 131 -9.22 30.36 -13.59
C ASN A 131 -8.68 31.62 -12.88
N LEU A 132 -7.51 31.52 -12.22
CA LEU A 132 -6.84 32.66 -11.62
C LEU A 132 -6.31 33.62 -12.70
N CYS A 133 -5.72 33.08 -13.76
CA CYS A 133 -5.15 33.84 -14.86
C CYS A 133 -6.23 34.44 -15.78
N GLY A 134 -7.18 33.61 -16.20
CA GLY A 134 -8.16 33.93 -17.24
C GLY A 134 -7.58 33.93 -18.66
N THR A 135 -8.45 33.73 -19.64
CA THR A 135 -8.08 33.55 -21.05
C THR A 135 -7.28 34.73 -21.63
N ASN A 136 -7.57 35.95 -21.19
CA ASN A 136 -6.85 37.17 -21.62
C ASN A 136 -5.36 37.18 -21.25
N ALA A 137 -4.96 36.39 -20.24
CA ALA A 137 -3.60 36.28 -19.76
C ALA A 137 -2.86 35.05 -20.29
N TYR A 138 -3.50 34.17 -21.08
CA TYR A 138 -2.87 32.91 -21.53
C TYR A 138 -1.61 33.14 -22.38
N ARG A 139 -1.59 34.18 -23.23
CA ARG A 139 -0.38 34.61 -23.96
C ARG A 139 0.79 35.07 -23.07
N ASN A 140 0.53 35.35 -21.78
CA ASN A 140 1.53 35.72 -20.80
C ASN A 140 2.01 34.51 -19.97
N ILE A 141 1.52 33.30 -20.26
CA ILE A 141 1.88 32.07 -19.57
C ILE A 141 3.01 31.35 -20.31
N VAL A 142 4.03 30.95 -19.56
CA VAL A 142 5.05 29.98 -19.95
C VAL A 142 4.83 28.71 -19.14
N VAL A 143 4.55 27.59 -19.80
CA VAL A 143 4.60 26.27 -19.16
C VAL A 143 6.04 25.78 -19.25
N LEU A 144 6.69 25.72 -18.10
CA LEU A 144 8.10 25.36 -17.99
C LEU A 144 8.24 23.90 -17.55
N THR A 145 8.66 23.04 -18.46
CA THR A 145 8.90 21.62 -18.18
C THR A 145 10.31 21.43 -17.64
N THR A 146 10.43 20.73 -16.52
CA THR A 146 11.66 20.57 -15.73
C THR A 146 12.00 19.09 -15.52
N PHE A 147 13.19 18.77 -15.01
CA PHE A 147 13.63 17.39 -14.73
C PHE A 147 13.76 16.48 -15.96
N TRP A 148 14.12 17.06 -17.10
CA TRP A 148 14.40 16.33 -18.36
C TRP A 148 15.58 15.35 -18.27
N ASP A 149 16.50 15.56 -17.31
CA ASP A 149 17.61 14.65 -16.96
C ASP A 149 17.15 13.31 -16.37
N ARG A 150 15.87 13.18 -15.99
CA ARG A 150 15.30 11.97 -15.38
C ARG A 150 14.37 11.19 -16.29
N VAL A 151 14.24 11.59 -17.55
CA VAL A 151 13.34 10.95 -18.52
C VAL A 151 14.07 10.84 -19.86
N SER A 152 13.87 9.74 -20.58
CA SER A 152 14.44 9.61 -21.93
C SER A 152 13.88 10.70 -22.86
N MET A 153 14.67 11.16 -23.83
CA MET A 153 14.22 12.22 -24.76
C MET A 153 12.98 11.82 -25.56
N LEU A 154 12.85 10.54 -25.93
CA LEU A 154 11.70 10.02 -26.67
C LEU A 154 10.43 10.04 -25.81
N GLU A 155 10.54 9.54 -24.58
CA GLU A 155 9.43 9.51 -23.64
C GLU A 155 9.03 10.92 -23.19
N GLY A 156 10.01 11.78 -22.90
CA GLY A 156 9.79 13.17 -22.54
C GLY A 156 9.09 13.95 -23.65
N ALA A 157 9.44 13.72 -24.92
CA ALA A 157 8.75 14.33 -26.06
C ALA A 157 7.29 13.83 -26.19
N LYS A 158 7.04 12.53 -25.98
CA LYS A 158 5.69 11.96 -25.96
C LYS A 158 4.84 12.57 -24.83
N ARG A 159 5.39 12.63 -23.61
CA ARG A 159 4.73 13.24 -22.43
C ARG A 159 4.45 14.73 -22.67
N GLU A 160 5.40 15.48 -23.22
CA GLU A 160 5.20 16.89 -23.54
C GLU A 160 4.07 17.09 -24.55
N GLY A 161 3.99 16.24 -25.58
CA GLY A 161 2.88 16.25 -26.54
C GLY A 161 1.52 15.95 -25.89
N GLN A 162 1.46 15.01 -24.94
CA GLN A 162 0.25 14.71 -24.16
C GLN A 162 -0.14 15.86 -23.24
N LEU A 163 0.84 16.49 -22.55
CA LEU A 163 0.60 17.67 -21.72
C LEU A 163 0.00 18.81 -22.55
N GLN A 164 0.55 19.08 -23.73
CA GLN A 164 0.05 20.14 -24.62
C GLN A 164 -1.36 19.85 -25.16
N SER A 165 -1.64 18.61 -25.54
CA SER A 165 -2.89 18.24 -26.23
C SER A 165 -4.05 17.87 -25.31
N MET A 166 -3.78 17.30 -24.14
CA MET A 166 -4.84 16.77 -23.24
C MET A 166 -5.08 17.64 -22.01
N TYR A 167 -4.01 18.17 -21.39
CA TYR A 167 -4.13 18.83 -20.07
C TYR A 167 -4.03 20.35 -20.16
N PHE A 168 -3.12 20.86 -21.00
CA PHE A 168 -2.86 22.28 -21.17
C PHE A 168 -3.46 22.85 -22.46
N SER A 169 -4.31 22.09 -23.16
CA SER A 169 -4.90 22.45 -24.46
C SER A 169 -5.46 23.87 -24.46
N ASP A 170 -6.25 24.22 -23.45
CA ASP A 170 -6.94 25.52 -23.37
C ASP A 170 -5.98 26.69 -23.29
N ILE A 171 -4.88 26.54 -22.52
CA ILE A 171 -3.89 27.62 -22.38
C ILE A 171 -2.94 27.69 -23.58
N VAL A 172 -2.62 26.55 -24.20
CA VAL A 172 -1.82 26.49 -25.43
C VAL A 172 -2.58 27.17 -26.57
N VAL A 173 -3.87 26.86 -26.74
CA VAL A 173 -4.73 27.52 -27.73
C VAL A 173 -4.85 29.03 -27.46
N GLY A 174 -4.84 29.44 -26.18
CA GLY A 174 -4.81 30.85 -25.79
C GLY A 174 -3.46 31.56 -25.94
N GLY A 175 -2.45 30.89 -26.49
CA GLY A 175 -1.14 31.47 -26.82
C GLY A 175 -0.05 31.28 -25.77
N ALA A 176 -0.23 30.39 -24.79
CA ALA A 176 0.83 30.04 -23.84
C ALA A 176 1.98 29.30 -24.55
N LEU A 177 3.22 29.55 -24.13
CA LEU A 177 4.40 28.92 -24.69
C LEU A 177 4.91 27.78 -23.79
N PHE A 178 5.21 26.62 -24.39
CA PHE A 178 5.96 25.56 -23.72
C PHE A 178 7.45 25.76 -23.90
N MET A 179 8.20 25.73 -22.80
CA MET A 179 9.66 25.80 -22.81
C MET A 179 10.25 24.70 -21.93
N ARG A 180 11.38 24.13 -22.35
CA ARG A 180 12.11 23.12 -21.59
C ARG A 180 13.21 23.76 -20.76
N HIS A 181 13.29 23.41 -19.48
CA HIS A 181 14.34 23.87 -18.58
C HIS A 181 15.29 22.74 -18.20
N ASP A 182 16.55 22.88 -18.62
CA ASP A 182 17.65 21.95 -18.38
C ASP A 182 18.43 22.23 -17.08
N ARG A 183 17.85 23.05 -16.18
CA ARG A 183 18.47 23.49 -14.91
C ARG A 183 19.76 24.30 -15.08
N THR A 184 19.97 24.92 -16.24
CA THR A 184 21.09 25.84 -16.47
C THR A 184 20.68 27.31 -16.40
N ALA A 185 21.65 28.19 -16.14
CA ALA A 185 21.43 29.64 -16.19
C ALA A 185 21.03 30.11 -17.61
N ARG A 186 21.46 29.38 -18.65
CA ARG A 186 21.12 29.66 -20.04
C ARG A 186 19.63 29.48 -20.30
N SER A 187 19.07 28.29 -20.03
CA SER A 187 17.64 28.05 -20.28
C SER A 187 16.75 28.93 -19.38
N ALA A 188 17.21 29.29 -18.18
CA ALA A 188 16.53 30.29 -17.34
C ALA A 188 16.51 31.68 -18.00
N ALA A 189 17.65 32.14 -18.53
CA ALA A 189 17.74 33.42 -19.24
C ALA A 189 16.90 33.46 -20.52
N GLU A 190 16.77 32.34 -21.24
CA GLU A 190 15.91 32.21 -22.42
C GLU A 190 14.43 32.42 -22.07
N VAL A 191 13.96 31.85 -20.95
CA VAL A 191 12.60 32.06 -20.43
C VAL A 191 12.36 33.53 -20.08
N LEU A 192 13.31 34.16 -19.37
CA LEU A 192 13.22 35.59 -19.04
C LEU A 192 13.20 36.46 -20.30
N ALA A 193 14.06 36.19 -21.27
CA ALA A 193 14.12 36.92 -22.54
C ALA A 193 12.80 36.87 -23.30
N HIS A 194 12.13 35.71 -23.34
CA HIS A 194 10.80 35.57 -23.92
C HIS A 194 9.77 36.44 -23.18
N ILE A 195 9.72 36.36 -21.85
CA ILE A 195 8.76 37.14 -21.06
C ILE A 195 8.94 38.65 -21.22
N LEU A 196 10.18 39.11 -21.41
CA LEU A 196 10.47 40.53 -21.64
C LEU A 196 9.84 41.08 -22.93
N THR A 197 9.49 40.22 -23.89
CA THR A 197 8.77 40.59 -25.13
C THR A 197 7.27 40.71 -24.94
N LEU A 198 6.72 40.19 -23.83
CA LEU A 198 5.29 40.11 -23.61
C LEU A 198 4.74 41.44 -23.08
N ARG A 199 3.51 41.77 -23.47
CA ARG A 199 2.80 42.95 -22.95
C ARG A 199 2.19 42.63 -21.59
N PRO A 200 2.49 43.39 -20.52
CA PRO A 200 1.92 43.11 -19.21
C PRO A 200 0.39 43.21 -19.17
N THR A 201 -0.25 42.31 -18.41
CA THR A 201 -1.71 42.19 -18.31
C THR A 201 -2.20 42.10 -16.87
N ASN A 202 -3.49 42.34 -16.67
CA ASN A 202 -4.19 41.96 -15.45
C ASN A 202 -4.67 40.52 -15.56
N LEU A 203 -4.84 39.86 -14.42
CA LEU A 203 -5.36 38.51 -14.29
C LEU A 203 -6.85 38.54 -13.92
N GLN A 204 -7.60 37.52 -14.29
CA GLN A 204 -9.03 37.41 -14.03
C GLN A 204 -9.37 37.57 -12.53
N ILE A 205 -8.59 36.98 -11.62
CA ILE A 205 -8.85 37.12 -10.18
C ILE A 205 -8.80 38.58 -9.70
N GLN A 206 -7.96 39.42 -10.31
CA GLN A 206 -7.85 40.83 -9.96
C GLN A 206 -9.07 41.60 -10.44
N GLU A 207 -9.56 41.30 -11.65
CA GLU A 207 -10.75 41.92 -12.23
C GLU A 207 -12.02 41.47 -11.50
N GLU A 208 -12.17 40.18 -11.20
CA GLU A 208 -13.31 39.63 -10.49
C GLU A 208 -13.51 40.26 -9.11
N ILE A 209 -12.42 40.49 -8.37
CA ILE A 209 -12.49 41.05 -7.01
C ILE A 209 -12.55 42.57 -7.03
N ARG A 210 -11.71 43.26 -7.82
CA ARG A 210 -11.62 44.74 -7.77
C ARG A 210 -12.62 45.46 -8.65
N VAL A 211 -13.01 44.87 -9.77
CA VAL A 211 -13.97 45.45 -10.71
C VAL A 211 -15.34 44.80 -10.51
N GLY A 212 -15.38 43.47 -10.41
CA GLY A 212 -16.59 42.69 -10.22
C GLY A 212 -17.13 42.66 -8.79
N GLY A 213 -16.36 43.12 -7.80
CA GLY A 213 -16.75 43.14 -6.39
C GLY A 213 -16.97 41.75 -5.78
N LYS A 214 -16.48 40.68 -6.43
CA LYS A 214 -16.66 39.30 -5.95
C LYS A 214 -15.81 39.06 -4.70
N ALA A 215 -16.33 38.28 -3.75
CA ALA A 215 -15.49 37.71 -2.69
C ALA A 215 -14.53 36.68 -3.29
N LEU A 216 -13.41 36.37 -2.60
CA LEU A 216 -12.42 35.41 -3.10
C LEU A 216 -13.05 34.04 -3.40
N GLU A 217 -14.00 33.59 -2.57
CA GLU A 217 -14.75 32.34 -2.78
C GLU A 217 -15.65 32.34 -4.02
N ASP A 218 -16.10 33.52 -4.46
CA ASP A 218 -16.99 33.72 -5.62
C ASP A 218 -16.24 33.92 -6.93
N THR A 219 -14.91 34.01 -6.88
CA THR A 219 -14.06 34.02 -8.07
C THR A 219 -14.09 32.66 -8.75
N ALA A 220 -13.78 32.62 -10.05
CA ALA A 220 -13.68 31.37 -10.79
C ALA A 220 -12.61 30.42 -10.20
N ALA A 221 -11.56 30.97 -9.57
CA ALA A 221 -10.53 30.18 -8.89
C ALA A 221 -10.99 29.69 -7.51
N GLY A 222 -11.75 30.50 -6.77
CA GLY A 222 -12.31 30.14 -5.46
C GLY A 222 -13.45 29.13 -5.52
N SER A 223 -14.27 29.17 -6.59
CA SER A 223 -15.39 28.25 -6.77
C SER A 223 -14.96 26.79 -6.90
N VAL A 224 -13.85 26.53 -7.61
CA VAL A 224 -13.26 25.18 -7.76
C VAL A 224 -12.92 24.56 -6.41
N HIS A 225 -12.48 25.36 -5.44
CA HIS A 225 -12.16 24.88 -4.10
C HIS A 225 -13.40 24.77 -3.20
N ARG A 226 -14.35 25.71 -3.32
CA ARG A 226 -15.62 25.69 -2.59
C ARG A 226 -16.48 24.48 -2.94
N GLU A 227 -16.63 24.15 -4.22
CA GLU A 227 -17.40 22.99 -4.69
C GLU A 227 -16.88 21.68 -4.09
N GLU A 228 -15.57 21.57 -3.90
CA GLU A 228 -14.95 20.41 -3.28
C GLU A 228 -15.18 20.36 -1.75
N ILE A 229 -15.01 21.49 -1.06
CA ILE A 229 -15.33 21.58 0.38
C ILE A 229 -16.81 21.25 0.61
N GLU A 230 -17.70 21.71 -0.27
CA GLU A 230 -19.14 21.42 -0.18
C GLU A 230 -19.46 19.95 -0.44
N ARG A 231 -18.79 19.32 -1.42
CA ARG A 231 -18.91 17.88 -1.68
C ARG A 231 -18.44 17.05 -0.48
N ILE A 232 -17.30 17.39 0.11
CA ILE A 232 -16.76 16.72 1.30
C ILE A 232 -17.67 16.91 2.50
N MET A 233 -18.15 18.14 2.74
CA MET A 233 -19.09 18.43 3.82
C MET A 233 -20.44 17.73 3.64
N ALA A 234 -20.94 17.58 2.41
CA ALA A 234 -22.18 16.87 2.13
C ALA A 234 -22.06 15.39 2.53
N LYS A 235 -20.93 14.75 2.20
CA LYS A 235 -20.61 13.37 2.61
C LYS A 235 -20.61 13.21 4.13
N TYR A 236 -19.88 14.07 4.86
CA TYR A 236 -19.83 13.99 6.32
C TYR A 236 -21.18 14.31 6.98
N ARG A 237 -21.99 15.22 6.41
CA ARG A 237 -23.35 15.50 6.92
C ARG A 237 -24.28 14.30 6.77
N GLU A 238 -24.17 13.59 5.66
CA GLU A 238 -24.92 12.37 5.41
C GLU A 238 -24.51 11.28 6.41
N GLU A 239 -23.22 11.13 6.67
CA GLU A 239 -22.67 10.18 7.66
C GLU A 239 -23.13 10.49 9.09
N VAL A 240 -23.07 11.75 9.53
CA VAL A 240 -23.62 12.19 10.83
C VAL A 240 -25.13 11.92 10.93
N SER A 241 -25.87 12.12 9.83
CA SER A 241 -27.31 11.85 9.76
C SER A 241 -27.61 10.36 9.90
N ASN A 242 -26.83 9.50 9.23
CA ASN A 242 -26.99 8.04 9.28
C ASN A 242 -26.67 7.50 10.69
N LEU A 243 -25.53 7.90 11.27
CA LEU A 243 -25.16 7.52 12.63
C LEU A 243 -26.21 7.99 13.66
N SER A 244 -26.79 9.18 13.45
CA SER A 244 -27.86 9.68 14.34
C SER A 244 -29.14 8.85 14.27
N LYS A 245 -29.52 8.38 13.08
CA LYS A 245 -30.68 7.49 12.91
C LYS A 245 -30.42 6.13 13.56
N GLU A 246 -29.21 5.61 13.41
CA GLU A 246 -28.79 4.34 13.97
C GLU A 246 -28.81 4.35 15.51
N ILE A 247 -28.25 5.39 16.13
CA ILE A 247 -28.33 5.62 17.59
C ILE A 247 -29.80 5.71 18.05
N SER A 248 -30.67 6.39 17.29
CA SER A 248 -32.08 6.56 17.68
C SER A 248 -32.93 5.29 17.53
N ALA A 249 -32.50 4.34 16.69
CA ALA A 249 -33.20 3.09 16.46
C ALA A 249 -32.80 2.00 17.46
N MET A 250 -31.77 2.22 18.28
CA MET A 250 -31.29 1.24 19.25
C MET A 250 -32.10 1.21 20.56
N LYS A 251 -32.26 0.01 21.10
CA LYS A 251 -32.88 -0.23 22.41
C LYS A 251 -31.90 0.09 23.55
N GLN A 252 -32.43 0.60 24.66
CA GLN A 252 -31.69 1.10 25.83
C GLN A 252 -30.75 0.08 26.50
N ASP A 253 -30.92 -1.22 26.25
CA ASP A 253 -30.10 -2.28 26.85
C ASP A 253 -28.75 -2.49 26.13
N ASN A 254 -28.55 -1.92 24.93
CA ASN A 254 -27.31 -1.99 24.15
C ASN A 254 -26.32 -0.86 24.50
N ASN A 255 -26.02 -0.70 25.79
CA ASN A 255 -25.23 0.42 26.32
C ASN A 255 -23.78 0.51 25.79
N VAL A 256 -23.19 -0.60 25.30
CA VAL A 256 -21.83 -0.61 24.75
C VAL A 256 -21.81 -0.10 23.31
N LEU A 257 -22.67 -0.65 22.46
CA LEU A 257 -22.77 -0.25 21.05
C LEU A 257 -23.27 1.20 20.87
N MET A 258 -24.16 1.65 21.77
CA MET A 258 -24.58 3.05 21.82
C MET A 258 -23.41 4.01 22.07
N ARG A 259 -22.50 3.66 22.99
CA ARG A 259 -21.31 4.48 23.26
C ARG A 259 -20.35 4.51 22.08
N GLU A 260 -20.15 3.38 21.41
CA GLU A 260 -19.28 3.28 20.22
C GLU A 260 -19.81 4.13 19.06
N LEU A 261 -21.12 4.09 18.78
CA LEU A 261 -21.73 4.94 17.76
C LEU A 261 -21.74 6.43 18.14
N GLU A 262 -21.86 6.74 19.44
CA GLU A 262 -21.74 8.11 19.95
C GLU A 262 -20.31 8.66 19.79
N GLU A 263 -19.29 7.83 20.01
CA GLU A 263 -17.87 8.16 19.77
C GLU A 263 -17.59 8.37 18.27
N GLU A 264 -18.01 7.44 17.42
CA GLU A 264 -17.86 7.56 15.95
C GLU A 264 -18.58 8.81 15.42
N LYS A 265 -19.81 9.06 15.89
CA LYS A 265 -20.54 10.28 15.56
C LYS A 265 -19.80 11.53 16.02
N SER A 266 -19.16 11.51 17.19
CA SER A 266 -18.37 12.63 17.71
C SER A 266 -17.14 12.92 16.83
N GLU A 267 -16.43 11.89 16.37
CA GLU A 267 -15.27 12.03 15.48
C GLU A 267 -15.68 12.60 14.11
N VAL A 268 -16.71 12.03 13.48
CA VAL A 268 -17.24 12.51 12.20
C VAL A 268 -17.75 13.96 12.33
N GLN A 269 -18.38 14.31 13.46
CA GLN A 269 -18.77 15.68 13.77
C GLN A 269 -17.58 16.62 13.95
N GLN A 270 -16.46 16.15 14.50
CA GLN A 270 -15.23 16.94 14.62
C GLN A 270 -14.62 17.23 13.24
N HIS A 271 -14.60 16.23 12.35
CA HIS A 271 -14.20 16.40 10.96
C HIS A 271 -15.11 17.39 10.22
N LEU A 272 -16.43 17.26 10.36
CA LEU A 272 -17.38 18.20 9.78
C LEU A 272 -17.16 19.64 10.30
N LYS A 273 -16.95 19.81 11.62
CA LYS A 273 -16.61 21.12 12.22
C LYS A 273 -15.32 21.72 11.66
N ARG A 274 -14.30 20.89 11.39
CA ARG A 274 -13.06 21.34 10.75
C ARG A 274 -13.33 21.88 9.34
N TRP A 275 -14.05 21.14 8.51
CA TRP A 275 -14.40 21.57 7.15
C TRP A 275 -15.35 22.78 7.15
N GLU A 276 -16.26 22.89 8.12
CA GLU A 276 -17.09 24.08 8.34
C GLU A 276 -16.25 25.29 8.73
N SER A 277 -15.21 25.10 9.54
CA SER A 277 -14.23 26.14 9.86
C SER A 277 -13.43 26.57 8.63
N GLU A 278 -12.97 25.63 7.80
CA GLU A 278 -12.25 25.91 6.54
C GLU A 278 -13.15 26.64 5.53
N LYS A 279 -14.41 26.21 5.36
CA LYS A 279 -15.42 26.93 4.58
C LYS A 279 -15.66 28.34 5.11
N ALA A 280 -15.75 28.50 6.44
CA ALA A 280 -15.89 29.80 7.07
C ALA A 280 -14.62 30.66 6.95
N GLN A 281 -13.44 30.06 6.78
CA GLN A 281 -12.20 30.79 6.50
C GLN A 281 -12.15 31.29 5.05
N LEU A 282 -12.64 30.53 4.06
CA LEU A 282 -12.88 31.04 2.71
C LEU A 282 -13.82 32.26 2.73
N LYS A 283 -14.94 32.15 3.44
CA LYS A 283 -15.96 33.20 3.52
C LYS A 283 -15.49 34.47 4.23
N ARG A 284 -14.59 34.34 5.21
CA ARG A 284 -14.00 35.48 5.94
C ARG A 284 -12.82 36.14 5.19
N GLY A 285 -12.42 35.60 4.05
CA GLY A 285 -11.16 35.88 3.38
C GLY A 285 -11.15 37.05 2.39
N LEU A 286 -11.40 38.29 2.85
CA LEU A 286 -10.72 39.53 2.38
C LEU A 286 -11.10 40.76 3.24
N ASP A 287 -12.31 40.78 3.81
CA ASP A 287 -12.87 41.92 4.55
C ASP A 287 -12.10 42.29 5.83
N ASN A 288 -11.47 41.29 6.46
CA ASN A 288 -10.68 41.52 7.68
C ASN A 288 -9.23 41.96 7.39
N SER A 289 -8.69 41.69 6.19
CA SER A 289 -7.30 42.03 5.83
C SER A 289 -7.09 43.54 5.68
N VAL A 290 -8.09 44.25 5.15
CA VAL A 290 -8.05 45.72 5.02
C VAL A 290 -8.19 46.40 6.39
N LYS A 291 -9.17 45.98 7.20
CA LYS A 291 -9.41 46.52 8.56
C LYS A 291 -8.28 46.18 9.54
N PHE A 292 -7.63 45.03 9.41
CA PHE A 292 -6.50 44.64 10.24
C PHE A 292 -5.23 45.43 9.87
N ARG A 293 -5.02 45.75 8.58
CA ARG A 293 -3.90 46.55 8.11
C ARG A 293 -4.01 48.02 8.53
N GLU A 294 -5.20 48.61 8.49
CA GLU A 294 -5.47 49.95 9.04
C GLU A 294 -5.23 50.01 10.56
N ARG A 295 -5.63 48.98 11.30
CA ARG A 295 -5.36 48.87 12.75
C ARG A 295 -3.86 48.72 13.04
N LEU A 296 -3.16 47.89 12.27
CA LEU A 296 -1.72 47.68 12.42
C LEU A 296 -0.93 48.94 12.08
N GLU A 297 -1.25 49.68 11.01
CA GLU A 297 -0.57 50.94 10.69
C GLU A 297 -0.79 52.02 11.77
N THR A 298 -1.98 52.07 12.35
CA THR A 298 -2.30 52.98 13.46
C THR A 298 -1.57 52.59 14.76
N GLN A 299 -1.40 51.29 14.99
CA GLN A 299 -0.64 50.74 16.13
C GLN A 299 0.89 50.87 15.93
N TYR A 300 1.36 50.81 14.68
CA TYR A 300 2.78 50.96 14.32
C TYR A 300 3.23 52.43 14.42
N ARG A 301 2.37 53.38 14.02
CA ARG A 301 2.64 54.83 14.16
C ARG A 301 2.69 55.31 15.62
N SER A 302 1.91 54.69 16.50
CA SER A 302 1.93 54.99 17.95
C SER A 302 3.12 54.34 18.67
N SER A 303 3.54 53.13 18.27
CA SER A 303 4.68 52.42 18.86
C SER A 303 6.05 53.01 18.45
N HIS A 304 6.17 53.63 17.27
CA HIS A 304 7.42 54.25 16.80
C HIS A 304 7.80 55.55 17.52
N ARG A 305 6.86 56.29 18.12
CA ARG A 305 7.20 57.45 18.97
C ARG A 305 7.74 57.06 20.35
N ALA A 306 7.35 55.89 20.88
CA ALA A 306 7.77 55.43 22.20
C ALA A 306 9.14 54.70 22.19
N ARG A 307 9.52 54.05 21.08
CA ARG A 307 10.74 53.23 21.00
C ARG A 307 12.04 54.00 20.71
N SER A 308 11.97 55.28 20.34
CA SER A 308 13.17 56.07 20.04
C SER A 308 13.90 56.59 21.28
N VAL A 309 13.29 56.58 22.46
CA VAL A 309 13.88 57.12 23.71
C VAL A 309 14.53 56.01 24.56
N THR A 310 14.08 54.76 24.43
CA THR A 310 14.54 53.64 25.28
C THR A 310 15.82 52.96 24.76
N LEU A 311 16.13 53.07 23.46
CA LEU A 311 17.25 52.36 22.84
C LEU A 311 18.63 52.99 23.13
N GLU A 312 18.69 54.30 23.37
CA GLU A 312 19.94 55.00 23.71
C GLU A 312 20.44 54.67 25.12
N VAL A 313 19.54 54.39 26.05
CA VAL A 313 19.88 54.06 27.45
C VAL A 313 20.41 52.62 27.60
N LEU A 314 19.96 51.68 26.76
CA LEU A 314 20.34 50.28 26.83
C LEU A 314 21.75 50.00 26.25
N LEU A 315 22.17 50.77 25.24
CA LEU A 315 23.47 50.63 24.57
C LEU A 315 24.66 51.04 25.45
N VAL A 316 24.43 51.89 26.45
CA VAL A 316 25.46 52.31 27.41
C VAL A 316 25.71 51.21 28.45
N ARG A 317 24.67 50.52 28.93
CA ARG A 317 24.80 49.43 29.93
C ARG A 317 25.48 48.17 29.40
N LEU A 318 25.21 47.79 28.14
CA LEU A 318 25.79 46.60 27.52
C LEU A 318 27.32 46.70 27.26
N LYS A 319 27.89 47.91 27.28
CA LYS A 319 29.34 48.11 27.15
C LYS A 319 30.11 47.89 28.45
N GLU A 320 29.46 47.95 29.61
CA GLU A 320 30.11 47.73 30.91
C GLU A 320 30.10 46.25 31.34
N GLU A 321 29.02 45.51 31.06
CA GLU A 321 28.92 44.07 31.41
C GLU A 321 29.90 43.18 30.63
N LYS A 322 30.30 43.60 29.42
CA LYS A 322 31.23 42.83 28.58
C LYS A 322 32.68 42.86 29.07
N LYS A 323 33.02 43.74 30.02
CA LYS A 323 34.36 43.79 30.65
C LYS A 323 34.49 42.89 31.88
N ALA A 324 33.38 42.41 32.46
CA ALA A 324 33.41 41.61 33.70
C ALA A 324 33.48 40.09 33.48
N ASN A 325 33.13 39.57 32.29
CA ASN A 325 33.01 38.13 32.04
C ASN A 325 34.24 37.44 31.42
N ILE A 326 35.41 38.09 31.38
CA ILE A 326 36.67 37.52 30.86
C ILE A 326 37.61 37.13 32.00
N VAL A 327 37.08 36.53 33.08
CA VAL A 327 37.94 35.97 34.17
C VAL A 327 37.40 34.62 34.72
N ALA A 328 36.16 34.22 34.46
CA ALA A 328 35.53 33.11 35.19
C ALA A 328 35.50 31.74 34.50
N THR A 329 36.22 31.52 33.38
CA THR A 329 36.22 30.21 32.70
C THR A 329 37.61 29.59 32.66
N ARG A 330 38.03 29.07 33.82
CA ARG A 330 39.08 28.05 33.94
C ARG A 330 38.76 27.19 35.16
N MET A 331 38.81 25.86 35.01
CA MET A 331 38.48 24.78 35.97
C MET A 331 36.97 24.38 35.93
N SER A 332 36.54 23.13 35.77
CA SER A 332 37.15 21.80 35.97
C SER A 332 36.42 20.71 35.14
N LYS A 333 37.13 19.60 34.88
CA LYS A 333 36.62 18.31 34.38
C LYS A 333 36.30 17.39 35.57
N GLU A 334 35.30 16.51 35.47
CA GLU A 334 35.38 15.03 35.55
C GLU A 334 34.03 14.32 35.85
N THR A 335 33.78 13.27 35.05
CA THR A 335 33.17 11.94 35.30
C THR A 335 31.91 11.77 36.15
N THR A 336 30.86 11.12 35.59
CA THR A 336 30.12 9.97 36.17
C THR A 336 29.24 9.29 35.12
N VAL A 337 29.47 7.99 34.90
CA VAL A 337 28.63 7.07 34.13
C VAL A 337 27.35 6.80 34.93
N THR A 338 26.18 7.15 34.38
CA THR A 338 24.89 6.75 34.92
C THR A 338 24.03 6.20 33.79
N ARG A 339 23.54 4.97 33.99
CA ARG A 339 22.59 4.23 33.16
C ARG A 339 21.38 5.14 32.85
N VAL A 340 21.24 5.57 31.61
CA VAL A 340 20.07 6.34 31.16
C VAL A 340 18.94 5.35 30.96
N VAL A 341 18.00 5.30 31.91
CA VAL A 341 16.65 4.84 31.62
C VAL A 341 16.03 5.94 30.76
N GLN A 342 16.01 5.77 29.44
CA GLN A 342 15.31 6.67 28.54
C GLN A 342 13.80 6.57 28.86
N ASN A 343 13.16 7.72 29.08
CA ASN A 343 11.71 7.83 29.10
C ASN A 343 11.17 7.33 27.75
N ARG A 344 10.49 6.18 27.75
CA ARG A 344 9.90 5.55 26.57
C ARG A 344 8.74 6.36 25.95
N GLU A 345 8.27 7.43 26.59
CA GLU A 345 7.11 8.22 26.13
C GLU A 345 7.39 9.12 24.91
N ASP A 346 8.67 9.48 24.65
CA ASP A 346 9.06 10.39 23.54
C ASP A 346 9.55 9.67 22.26
N ASP A 347 9.53 8.33 22.23
CA ASP A 347 9.92 7.54 21.06
C ASP A 347 8.83 7.61 19.96
N PRO A 348 9.14 8.02 18.71
CA PRO A 348 8.16 8.03 17.64
C PRO A 348 7.69 6.63 17.20
N PHE A 349 8.44 5.58 17.54
CA PHE A 349 8.13 4.18 17.22
C PHE A 349 7.61 3.44 18.45
N GLN A 350 6.29 3.49 18.67
CA GLN A 350 5.62 2.82 19.79
C GLN A 350 4.70 1.71 19.31
N PHE A 351 4.66 0.62 20.06
CA PHE A 351 3.63 -0.40 19.92
C PHE A 351 2.29 0.07 20.48
N GLU A 352 1.21 -0.29 19.80
CA GLU A 352 -0.18 -0.22 20.28
C GLU A 352 -0.69 -1.64 20.52
N TYR A 353 -1.45 -1.81 21.61
CA TYR A 353 -1.99 -3.10 22.03
C TYR A 353 -3.50 -3.10 21.95
N SER A 354 -4.05 -4.10 21.27
CA SER A 354 -5.49 -4.21 21.08
C SER A 354 -5.98 -5.61 21.43
N LYS A 355 -7.27 -5.70 21.79
CA LYS A 355 -7.96 -7.00 21.85
C LYS A 355 -8.18 -7.62 20.46
N ARG A 356 -8.14 -6.79 19.40
CA ARG A 356 -8.47 -7.18 18.02
C ARG A 356 -7.24 -7.66 17.23
N TYR A 357 -6.10 -6.99 17.39
CA TYR A 357 -4.88 -7.26 16.62
C TYR A 357 -3.67 -7.54 17.53
N PRO A 358 -2.68 -8.32 17.03
CA PRO A 358 -1.33 -8.38 17.60
C PRO A 358 -0.70 -6.99 17.74
N PRO A 359 0.40 -6.84 18.49
CA PRO A 359 1.09 -5.56 18.61
C PRO A 359 1.41 -4.97 17.24
N PHE A 360 1.15 -3.67 17.08
CA PHE A 360 1.35 -2.96 15.83
C PHE A 360 1.81 -1.53 16.05
N MET A 361 2.19 -0.84 14.98
CA MET A 361 2.70 0.53 15.08
C MET A 361 1.60 1.53 15.46
N LYS A 362 1.75 2.23 16.59
CA LYS A 362 0.77 3.16 17.16
C LYS A 362 0.48 4.37 16.26
N ILE A 363 1.52 5.09 15.86
CA ILE A 363 1.42 6.24 14.95
C ILE A 363 2.49 6.11 13.88
N ILE A 364 2.08 5.87 12.63
CA ILE A 364 3.01 5.85 11.50
C ILE A 364 3.72 7.22 11.40
N PRO A 365 5.07 7.28 11.45
CA PRO A 365 5.82 8.50 11.30
C PRO A 365 5.52 9.15 9.95
N ILE A 366 5.61 10.47 9.87
CA ILE A 366 5.26 11.21 8.64
C ILE A 366 6.08 10.70 7.44
N ASP A 367 7.35 10.36 7.65
CA ASP A 367 8.25 9.89 6.60
C ASP A 367 7.89 8.49 6.07
N GLU A 368 7.18 7.69 6.86
CA GLU A 368 6.71 6.33 6.50
C GLU A 368 5.28 6.31 5.95
N ARG A 369 4.58 7.46 5.96
CA ARG A 369 3.20 7.55 5.46
C ARG A 369 3.17 7.55 3.94
N LYS A 370 2.57 6.50 3.39
CA LYS A 370 2.17 6.46 1.98
C LYS A 370 0.66 6.62 1.86
N ASN A 371 0.25 7.40 0.86
CA ASN A 371 -1.17 7.61 0.58
C ASN A 371 -1.75 6.34 -0.06
N VAL A 372 -2.86 5.82 0.46
CA VAL A 372 -3.57 4.64 -0.07
C VAL A 372 -3.83 4.71 -1.58
N LEU A 373 -4.14 5.91 -2.12
CA LEU A 373 -4.33 6.14 -3.57
C LEU A 373 -3.04 6.05 -4.42
N ARG A 374 -1.87 6.01 -3.77
CA ARG A 374 -0.57 5.74 -4.41
C ARG A 374 -0.14 4.28 -4.28
N ILE A 375 -0.82 3.51 -3.44
CA ILE A 375 -0.48 2.13 -3.13
C ILE A 375 -1.31 1.19 -3.99
N PHE A 376 -2.63 1.37 -3.99
CA PHE A 376 -3.54 0.60 -4.84
C PHE A 376 -3.67 1.22 -6.22
N ASP A 377 -3.92 0.39 -7.24
CA ASP A 377 -4.36 0.90 -8.53
C ASP A 377 -5.68 1.67 -8.37
N PHE A 378 -5.73 2.89 -8.89
CA PHE A 378 -6.86 3.79 -8.68
C PHE A 378 -8.18 3.20 -9.18
N THR A 379 -8.17 2.43 -10.27
CA THR A 379 -9.36 1.81 -10.84
C THR A 379 -9.86 0.69 -9.92
N SER A 380 -8.98 -0.23 -9.52
CA SER A 380 -9.33 -1.32 -8.59
C SER A 380 -9.84 -0.80 -7.23
N LEU A 381 -9.20 0.25 -6.70
CA LEU A 381 -9.59 0.87 -5.43
C LEU A 381 -10.91 1.63 -5.56
N ALA A 382 -11.14 2.33 -6.67
CA ALA A 382 -12.40 3.03 -6.93
C ALA A 382 -13.56 2.04 -7.07
N GLU A 383 -13.39 0.96 -7.83
CA GLU A 383 -14.39 -0.11 -7.99
C GLU A 383 -14.72 -0.76 -6.64
N THR A 384 -13.70 -1.10 -5.85
CA THR A 384 -13.88 -1.69 -4.52
C THR A 384 -14.58 -0.70 -3.56
N THR A 385 -14.17 0.57 -3.57
CA THR A 385 -14.81 1.63 -2.76
C THR A 385 -16.28 1.79 -3.14
N VAL A 386 -16.59 1.71 -4.43
CA VAL A 386 -17.97 1.76 -4.93
C VAL A 386 -18.79 0.57 -4.39
N LEU A 387 -18.25 -0.66 -4.44
CA LEU A 387 -18.90 -1.86 -3.90
C LEU A 387 -19.15 -1.80 -2.37
N LEU A 388 -18.27 -1.11 -1.64
CA LEU A 388 -18.34 -1.01 -0.18
C LEU A 388 -19.27 0.10 0.31
N PHE A 389 -19.27 1.26 -0.35
CA PHE A 389 -19.81 2.51 0.22
C PHE A 389 -20.95 3.16 -0.60
N VAL A 390 -21.27 2.66 -1.80
CA VAL A 390 -22.40 3.18 -2.59
C VAL A 390 -23.67 2.39 -2.27
N GLN A 391 -24.81 3.09 -2.11
CA GLN A 391 -26.08 2.43 -1.80
C GLN A 391 -26.41 1.33 -2.82
N PRO A 392 -26.75 0.12 -2.34
CA PRO A 392 -27.10 -1.04 -3.16
C PRO A 392 -28.00 -0.68 -4.35
N ASP A 393 -29.14 -0.05 -4.10
CA ASP A 393 -30.20 0.09 -5.11
C ASP A 393 -29.85 0.99 -6.31
N VAL A 394 -28.92 1.93 -6.12
CA VAL A 394 -28.59 2.94 -7.14
C VAL A 394 -27.62 2.39 -8.19
N LEU A 395 -26.67 1.54 -7.78
CA LEU A 395 -25.66 0.98 -8.67
C LEU A 395 -25.81 -0.52 -8.93
N TRP A 396 -26.61 -1.26 -8.14
CA TRP A 396 -26.85 -2.68 -8.37
C TRP A 396 -27.34 -2.96 -9.77
N SER A 397 -28.20 -2.10 -10.32
CA SER A 397 -28.68 -2.23 -11.70
C SER A 397 -27.55 -2.26 -12.75
N LYS A 398 -26.39 -1.65 -12.47
CA LYS A 398 -25.22 -1.62 -13.36
C LYS A 398 -24.20 -2.73 -13.06
N LEU A 399 -23.99 -3.06 -11.79
CA LEU A 399 -23.00 -4.06 -11.36
C LEU A 399 -23.53 -5.49 -11.38
N ARG A 400 -24.86 -5.68 -11.36
CA ARG A 400 -25.50 -7.01 -11.33
C ARG A 400 -25.03 -7.92 -12.46
N ASN A 401 -24.75 -7.39 -13.64
CA ASN A 401 -24.31 -8.20 -14.79
C ASN A 401 -22.84 -8.67 -14.71
N LEU A 402 -22.10 -8.25 -13.67
CA LEU A 402 -20.73 -8.67 -13.39
C LEU A 402 -20.65 -9.84 -12.41
N ALA A 403 -21.76 -10.25 -11.80
CA ALA A 403 -21.85 -11.46 -11.00
C ALA A 403 -22.96 -12.36 -11.54
N PRO A 404 -22.80 -13.69 -11.49
CA PRO A 404 -23.89 -14.60 -11.75
C PRO A 404 -24.96 -14.46 -10.66
N ASP A 405 -26.22 -14.65 -11.04
CA ASP A 405 -27.35 -14.64 -10.13
C ASP A 405 -28.41 -15.68 -10.54
N GLN A 406 -29.44 -15.84 -9.70
CA GLN A 406 -30.51 -16.82 -9.95
C GLN A 406 -31.37 -16.57 -11.20
N THR A 407 -31.19 -15.44 -11.88
CA THR A 407 -31.94 -15.08 -13.10
C THR A 407 -31.21 -15.42 -14.38
N MET A 408 -30.01 -16.01 -14.28
CA MET A 408 -29.30 -16.55 -15.43
C MET A 408 -30.14 -17.58 -16.19
N VAL A 409 -30.09 -17.49 -17.52
CA VAL A 409 -30.72 -18.47 -18.39
C VAL A 409 -29.92 -19.77 -18.23
N ASP A 410 -30.59 -20.80 -17.70
CA ASP A 410 -30.01 -22.08 -17.32
C ASP A 410 -29.10 -21.96 -16.07
N ASN A 411 -29.65 -22.28 -14.89
CA ASN A 411 -28.94 -22.17 -13.60
C ASN A 411 -28.01 -23.38 -13.42
N SER A 412 -26.89 -23.39 -14.15
CA SER A 412 -25.89 -24.45 -14.16
C SER A 412 -24.47 -23.90 -13.93
N MET A 413 -23.54 -24.77 -13.53
CA MET A 413 -22.12 -24.46 -13.46
C MET A 413 -21.55 -24.09 -14.82
N GLN A 414 -22.02 -24.77 -15.88
CA GLN A 414 -21.67 -24.42 -17.26
C GLN A 414 -22.09 -22.99 -17.60
N ALA A 415 -23.26 -22.54 -17.15
CA ALA A 415 -23.70 -21.17 -17.37
C ALA A 415 -22.80 -20.15 -16.64
N ILE A 416 -22.32 -20.46 -15.43
CA ILE A 416 -21.34 -19.65 -14.70
C ILE A 416 -20.01 -19.56 -15.48
N GLU A 417 -19.51 -20.66 -16.03
CA GLU A 417 -18.31 -20.70 -16.86
C GLU A 417 -18.46 -19.85 -18.13
N VAL A 418 -19.59 -19.98 -18.83
CA VAL A 418 -19.92 -19.17 -20.02
C VAL A 418 -20.01 -17.69 -19.66
N HIS A 419 -20.61 -17.36 -18.51
CA HIS A 419 -20.68 -15.98 -18.03
C HIS A 419 -19.28 -15.41 -17.74
N ASN A 420 -18.42 -16.16 -17.08
CA ASN A 420 -17.01 -15.79 -16.85
C ASN A 420 -16.29 -15.57 -18.18
N TYR A 421 -16.39 -16.51 -19.13
CA TYR A 421 -15.78 -16.38 -20.45
C TYR A 421 -16.25 -15.12 -21.21
N ARG A 422 -17.55 -14.82 -21.16
CA ARG A 422 -18.13 -13.61 -21.76
C ARG A 422 -17.52 -12.35 -21.14
N LEU A 423 -17.47 -12.24 -19.81
CA LEU A 423 -16.93 -11.06 -19.13
C LEU A 423 -15.45 -10.83 -19.47
N HIS A 424 -14.64 -11.89 -19.49
CA HIS A 424 -13.23 -11.79 -19.92
C HIS A 424 -13.08 -11.34 -21.37
N THR A 425 -13.93 -11.87 -22.26
CA THR A 425 -13.92 -11.48 -23.68
C THR A 425 -14.28 -10.01 -23.86
N GLU A 426 -15.33 -9.55 -23.19
CA GLU A 426 -15.78 -8.15 -23.24
C GLU A 426 -14.74 -7.21 -22.62
N ALA A 427 -14.13 -7.56 -21.49
CA ALA A 427 -13.09 -6.76 -20.85
C ALA A 427 -11.87 -6.56 -21.75
N ARG A 428 -11.41 -7.62 -22.43
CA ARG A 428 -10.30 -7.52 -23.39
C ARG A 428 -10.67 -6.70 -24.62
N GLN A 429 -11.90 -6.81 -25.12
CA GLN A 429 -12.39 -5.97 -26.23
C GLN A 429 -12.44 -4.49 -25.83
N ARG A 430 -12.96 -4.16 -24.63
CA ARG A 430 -12.96 -2.79 -24.09
C ARG A 430 -11.53 -2.25 -23.99
N ALA A 431 -10.60 -3.05 -23.47
CA ALA A 431 -9.19 -2.67 -23.30
C ALA A 431 -8.44 -2.43 -24.63
N GLN A 432 -8.90 -3.00 -25.75
CA GLN A 432 -8.35 -2.69 -27.08
C GLN A 432 -8.73 -1.28 -27.54
N SER A 433 -9.95 -0.83 -27.22
CA SER A 433 -10.43 0.51 -27.57
C SER A 433 -10.01 1.60 -26.58
N ASP A 434 -9.88 1.25 -25.30
CA ASP A 434 -9.44 2.13 -24.22
C ASP A 434 -8.51 1.35 -23.28
N PRO A 435 -7.19 1.53 -23.38
CA PRO A 435 -6.23 0.87 -22.50
C PRO A 435 -6.44 1.15 -21.01
N GLY A 436 -7.18 2.20 -20.64
CA GLY A 436 -7.53 2.54 -19.26
C GLY A 436 -8.74 1.78 -18.72
N ALA A 437 -9.47 1.02 -19.55
CA ALA A 437 -10.67 0.27 -19.18
C ALA A 437 -10.39 -1.17 -18.70
N ARG A 438 -9.23 -1.42 -18.09
CA ARG A 438 -8.88 -2.74 -17.52
C ARG A 438 -9.58 -2.92 -16.17
N ASP A 439 -10.42 -3.94 -16.08
CA ASP A 439 -11.14 -4.36 -14.88
C ASP A 439 -10.65 -5.75 -14.40
N MET A 440 -11.26 -6.31 -13.35
CA MET A 440 -10.91 -7.64 -12.83
C MET A 440 -11.04 -8.79 -13.84
N TYR A 441 -11.76 -8.60 -14.95
CA TYR A 441 -11.92 -9.60 -16.01
C TYR A 441 -10.92 -9.41 -17.16
N PHE A 442 -10.05 -8.41 -17.10
CA PHE A 442 -8.99 -8.23 -18.09
C PHE A 442 -7.96 -9.38 -18.03
N SER A 443 -7.42 -9.63 -16.83
CA SER A 443 -6.45 -10.70 -16.56
C SER A 443 -7.15 -12.04 -16.46
N ARG A 444 -6.52 -13.11 -16.96
CA ARG A 444 -7.07 -14.48 -16.93
C ARG A 444 -7.29 -14.97 -15.50
N ASN A 445 -8.28 -15.85 -15.32
CA ASN A 445 -8.48 -16.62 -14.10
C ASN A 445 -8.62 -18.12 -14.42
N ILE A 446 -8.60 -18.97 -13.40
CA ILE A 446 -8.66 -20.43 -13.55
C ILE A 446 -9.95 -20.90 -14.23
N GLY A 447 -11.07 -20.19 -14.05
CA GLY A 447 -12.36 -20.52 -14.66
C GLY A 447 -12.43 -20.35 -16.19
N LEU A 448 -11.33 -19.97 -16.84
CA LEU A 448 -11.19 -20.02 -18.30
C LEU A 448 -10.66 -21.38 -18.78
N ARG A 449 -10.23 -22.25 -17.88
CA ARG A 449 -9.79 -23.61 -18.21
C ARG A 449 -11.00 -24.54 -18.23
N GLY A 450 -11.01 -25.53 -19.12
CA GLY A 450 -12.05 -26.56 -19.15
C GLY A 450 -11.91 -27.65 -18.08
N ASP A 451 -10.79 -27.65 -17.34
CA ASP A 451 -10.38 -28.68 -16.39
C ASP A 451 -10.20 -28.15 -14.95
N TRP A 452 -10.66 -26.92 -14.65
CA TRP A 452 -10.43 -26.25 -13.37
C TRP A 452 -10.96 -27.04 -12.15
N TYR A 453 -11.99 -27.85 -12.37
CA TYR A 453 -12.64 -28.67 -11.34
C TYR A 453 -11.97 -30.03 -11.14
N THR A 454 -10.98 -30.41 -11.96
CA THR A 454 -10.35 -31.74 -11.89
C THR A 454 -9.53 -31.92 -10.62
N ASP A 455 -9.29 -33.16 -10.26
CA ASP A 455 -8.41 -33.57 -9.16
C ASP A 455 -6.97 -33.10 -9.38
N ALA A 456 -6.51 -33.11 -10.64
CA ALA A 456 -5.20 -32.61 -11.01
C ALA A 456 -5.07 -31.10 -10.73
N ALA A 457 -6.04 -30.28 -11.17
CA ALA A 457 -6.04 -28.84 -10.91
C ALA A 457 -6.18 -28.50 -9.41
N PHE A 458 -6.96 -29.27 -8.67
CA PHE A 458 -7.12 -29.11 -7.22
C PHE A 458 -5.86 -29.51 -6.43
N GLY A 459 -5.24 -30.65 -6.78
CA GLY A 459 -3.98 -31.11 -6.20
C GLY A 459 -2.83 -30.16 -6.50
N GLN A 460 -2.72 -29.70 -7.74
CA GLN A 460 -1.66 -28.78 -8.16
C GLN A 460 -1.69 -27.45 -7.39
N GLN A 461 -2.88 -26.95 -7.00
CA GLN A 461 -3.01 -25.75 -6.17
C GLN A 461 -2.32 -25.88 -4.80
N GLN A 462 -2.13 -27.08 -4.26
CA GLN A 462 -1.39 -27.27 -3.00
C GLN A 462 0.13 -27.05 -3.16
N PHE A 463 0.64 -27.12 -4.40
CA PHE A 463 2.05 -26.94 -4.74
C PHE A 463 2.35 -25.58 -5.37
N THR A 464 1.45 -25.04 -6.19
CA THR A 464 1.69 -23.80 -6.96
C THR A 464 0.53 -22.81 -6.91
N GLY A 465 -0.49 -23.06 -6.08
CA GLY A 465 -1.60 -22.14 -5.86
C GLY A 465 -1.24 -20.95 -4.96
N THR A 466 -2.25 -20.29 -4.37
CA THR A 466 -2.03 -19.11 -3.51
C THR A 466 -1.47 -19.47 -2.13
N ASN A 467 -1.58 -20.74 -1.71
CA ASN A 467 -1.04 -21.22 -0.43
C ASN A 467 -0.19 -22.49 -0.62
N PRO A 468 1.01 -22.37 -1.23
CA PRO A 468 1.87 -23.51 -1.51
C PRO A 468 2.71 -23.95 -0.29
N THR A 469 2.41 -23.46 0.92
CA THR A 469 3.33 -23.50 2.07
C THR A 469 2.87 -24.34 3.25
N THR A 470 1.70 -24.98 3.15
CA THR A 470 1.05 -25.58 4.33
C THR A 470 0.75 -27.07 4.23
N ILE A 471 0.88 -27.66 3.04
CA ILE A 471 0.77 -29.10 2.89
C ILE A 471 1.95 -29.80 3.55
N THR A 472 1.67 -30.88 4.28
CA THR A 472 2.67 -31.62 5.07
C THR A 472 2.57 -33.12 4.84
N LEU A 473 3.67 -33.85 4.97
CA LEU A 473 3.65 -35.31 5.04
C LEU A 473 2.69 -35.73 6.16
N ALA A 474 1.74 -36.60 5.85
CA ALA A 474 0.67 -36.99 6.75
C ALA A 474 1.25 -37.64 8.01
N PRO A 475 1.14 -37.00 9.20
CA PRO A 475 1.54 -37.62 10.44
C PRO A 475 0.73 -38.88 10.71
N ARG A 476 1.30 -39.82 11.46
CA ARG A 476 0.70 -41.14 11.74
C ARG A 476 -0.75 -41.07 12.22
N ARG A 477 -1.11 -40.06 13.01
CA ARG A 477 -2.49 -39.85 13.49
C ARG A 477 -3.50 -39.79 12.34
N TRP A 478 -3.17 -39.11 11.25
CA TRP A 478 -4.08 -38.96 10.12
C TRP A 478 -4.19 -40.24 9.33
N ILE A 479 -3.08 -40.97 9.17
CA ILE A 479 -3.09 -42.31 8.57
C ILE A 479 -4.04 -43.24 9.33
N ASP A 480 -3.91 -43.29 10.66
CA ASP A 480 -4.74 -44.16 11.51
C ASP A 480 -6.22 -43.74 11.50
N GLU A 481 -6.52 -42.43 11.53
CA GLU A 481 -7.89 -41.92 11.43
C GLU A 481 -8.54 -42.29 10.08
N PHE A 482 -7.88 -42.01 8.95
CA PHE A 482 -8.42 -42.37 7.63
C PHE A 482 -8.51 -43.89 7.43
N LEU A 483 -7.59 -44.68 7.99
CA LEU A 483 -7.64 -46.13 7.95
C LEU A 483 -8.88 -46.69 8.68
N SER A 484 -9.21 -46.10 9.84
CA SER A 484 -10.42 -46.49 10.57
C SER A 484 -11.70 -46.28 9.74
N VAL A 485 -11.74 -45.18 8.97
CA VAL A 485 -12.89 -44.84 8.14
C VAL A 485 -12.90 -45.64 6.84
N SER A 486 -11.75 -45.94 6.24
CA SER A 486 -11.67 -46.79 5.04
C SER A 486 -12.21 -48.20 5.33
N HIS A 487 -11.90 -48.75 6.51
CA HIS A 487 -12.51 -49.99 6.99
C HIS A 487 -14.03 -49.87 7.17
N ALA A 488 -14.50 -48.82 7.86
CA ALA A 488 -15.92 -48.61 8.10
C ALA A 488 -16.74 -48.43 6.81
N GLN A 489 -16.14 -47.82 5.77
CA GLN A 489 -16.78 -47.61 4.47
C GLN A 489 -16.54 -48.75 3.46
N GLY A 490 -15.77 -49.78 3.81
CA GLY A 490 -15.46 -50.90 2.92
C GLY A 490 -14.53 -50.55 1.75
N ARG A 491 -13.71 -49.50 1.88
CA ARG A 491 -12.73 -49.06 0.86
C ARG A 491 -11.41 -49.82 1.00
N ALA A 492 -11.40 -51.07 0.56
CA ALA A 492 -10.21 -51.95 0.63
C ALA A 492 -9.05 -51.44 -0.24
N ASP A 493 -9.38 -50.82 -1.37
CA ASP A 493 -8.46 -50.09 -2.25
C ASP A 493 -7.67 -49.01 -1.51
N VAL A 494 -8.39 -48.13 -0.80
CA VAL A 494 -7.78 -47.05 -0.01
C VAL A 494 -7.03 -47.60 1.19
N THR A 495 -7.59 -48.60 1.89
CA THR A 495 -6.95 -49.27 3.03
C THR A 495 -5.57 -49.79 2.66
N LYS A 496 -5.45 -50.42 1.48
CA LYS A 496 -4.17 -50.91 0.96
C LYS A 496 -3.18 -49.75 0.75
N LEU A 497 -3.61 -48.67 0.10
CA LEU A 497 -2.76 -47.50 -0.15
C LEU A 497 -2.27 -46.86 1.16
N LEU A 498 -3.15 -46.65 2.14
CA LEU A 498 -2.83 -46.12 3.47
C LEU A 498 -1.81 -46.99 4.24
N THR A 499 -1.78 -48.29 3.97
CA THR A 499 -0.90 -49.25 4.65
C THR A 499 0.45 -49.38 3.95
N GLU A 500 0.46 -49.40 2.62
CA GLU A 500 1.64 -49.70 1.81
C GLU A 500 2.44 -48.47 1.39
N ARG A 501 1.84 -47.26 1.42
CA ARG A 501 2.41 -46.02 0.87
C ARG A 501 2.29 -44.84 1.84
N ALA A 502 2.34 -45.09 3.16
CA ALA A 502 2.13 -44.04 4.16
C ALA A 502 3.14 -42.88 4.05
N GLU A 503 4.34 -43.17 3.58
CA GLU A 503 5.44 -42.23 3.32
C GLU A 503 5.21 -41.31 2.10
N ASP A 504 4.23 -41.65 1.25
CA ASP A 504 3.86 -40.88 0.05
C ASP A 504 2.56 -40.08 0.27
N LEU A 505 1.99 -40.13 1.47
CA LEU A 505 0.72 -39.47 1.79
C LEU A 505 0.96 -38.12 2.45
N PHE A 506 0.27 -37.10 1.94
CA PHE A 506 0.33 -35.72 2.41
C PHE A 506 -1.04 -35.27 2.90
N VAL A 507 -1.06 -34.35 3.85
CA VAL A 507 -2.28 -33.81 4.43
C VAL A 507 -2.27 -32.29 4.38
N GLN A 508 -3.42 -31.75 4.01
CA GLN A 508 -3.79 -30.36 4.22
C GLN A 508 -4.78 -30.32 5.39
N ASP A 509 -4.33 -29.78 6.53
CA ASP A 509 -5.02 -29.91 7.82
C ASP A 509 -5.53 -28.56 8.33
N TYR A 510 -6.86 -28.41 8.39
CA TYR A 510 -7.57 -27.27 8.96
C TYR A 510 -8.42 -27.65 10.18
N SER A 511 -8.19 -28.84 10.77
CA SER A 511 -8.96 -29.36 11.93
C SER A 511 -8.89 -28.47 13.17
N GLY A 512 -7.84 -27.64 13.28
CA GLY A 512 -7.63 -26.74 14.42
C GLY A 512 -8.52 -25.50 14.46
N PHE A 513 -9.20 -25.16 13.35
CA PHE A 513 -9.92 -23.88 13.24
C PHE A 513 -10.93 -23.67 14.37
N ARG A 514 -11.70 -24.70 14.72
CA ARG A 514 -12.70 -24.63 15.80
C ARG A 514 -12.08 -24.25 17.13
N SER A 515 -10.92 -24.82 17.46
CA SER A 515 -10.20 -24.49 18.69
C SER A 515 -9.67 -23.05 18.68
N ASP A 516 -9.23 -22.56 17.52
CA ASP A 516 -8.71 -21.21 17.34
C ASP A 516 -9.77 -20.13 17.53
N ILE A 517 -11.03 -20.45 17.21
CA ILE A 517 -12.17 -19.54 17.30
C ILE A 517 -13.10 -19.85 18.49
N GLY A 518 -12.67 -20.72 19.40
CA GLY A 518 -13.38 -21.03 20.65
C GLY A 518 -14.70 -21.81 20.47
N LEU A 519 -14.85 -22.58 19.39
CA LEU A 519 -16.02 -23.43 19.15
C LEU A 519 -15.79 -24.87 19.59
N THR A 520 -16.84 -25.50 20.10
CA THR A 520 -16.89 -26.93 20.40
C THR A 520 -17.13 -27.77 19.13
N PRO A 521 -16.87 -29.09 19.17
CA PRO A 521 -17.20 -30.00 18.07
C PRO A 521 -18.68 -29.98 17.64
N ALA A 522 -19.61 -29.67 18.55
CA ALA A 522 -21.05 -29.71 18.29
C ALA A 522 -21.60 -28.45 17.60
N GLU A 523 -20.84 -27.35 17.61
CA GLU A 523 -21.29 -26.09 17.00
C GLU A 523 -21.01 -26.07 15.49
N THR A 524 -21.65 -25.17 14.75
CA THR A 524 -21.39 -24.96 13.31
C THR A 524 -20.61 -23.68 13.13
N ILE A 525 -19.62 -23.67 12.21
CA ILE A 525 -18.93 -22.43 11.82
C ILE A 525 -19.87 -21.66 10.89
N VAL A 526 -20.64 -20.73 11.43
CA VAL A 526 -21.61 -19.94 10.66
C VAL A 526 -21.77 -18.54 11.23
N PHE A 527 -21.85 -17.55 10.35
CA PHE A 527 -22.16 -16.18 10.70
C PHE A 527 -22.95 -15.52 9.56
N GLU A 528 -24.06 -14.85 9.90
CA GLU A 528 -24.94 -14.17 8.92
C GLU A 528 -25.33 -15.00 7.69
N GLY A 529 -25.54 -16.32 7.86
CA GLY A 529 -25.92 -17.23 6.78
C GLY A 529 -24.76 -17.66 5.85
N ARG A 530 -23.52 -17.32 6.20
CA ARG A 530 -22.28 -17.81 5.57
C ARG A 530 -21.69 -18.92 6.42
N TYR A 531 -21.36 -20.05 5.81
CA TYR A 531 -20.84 -21.23 6.50
C TYR A 531 -19.35 -21.39 6.21
N GLY A 532 -18.55 -21.51 7.26
CA GLY A 532 -17.13 -21.87 7.18
C GLY A 532 -16.92 -23.38 7.25
N CYS A 533 -15.71 -23.82 6.93
CA CYS A 533 -15.29 -25.22 6.97
C CYS A 533 -14.05 -25.38 7.85
N SER A 534 -13.90 -26.55 8.48
CA SER A 534 -12.67 -26.96 9.20
C SER A 534 -12.16 -28.24 8.56
N SER A 535 -11.85 -28.18 7.26
CA SER A 535 -11.62 -29.38 6.44
C SER A 535 -10.31 -30.11 6.76
N VAL A 536 -10.21 -31.37 6.35
CA VAL A 536 -8.96 -32.14 6.29
C VAL A 536 -8.94 -32.88 4.96
N ALA A 537 -7.88 -32.70 4.16
CA ALA A 537 -7.72 -33.37 2.87
C ALA A 537 -6.45 -34.21 2.85
N LEU A 538 -6.58 -35.48 2.49
CA LEU A 538 -5.48 -36.42 2.32
C LEU A 538 -5.15 -36.56 0.83
N PHE A 539 -3.87 -36.53 0.50
CA PHE A 539 -3.33 -36.61 -0.86
C PHE A 539 -2.31 -37.73 -0.94
N HIS A 540 -2.14 -38.29 -2.13
CA HIS A 540 -1.10 -39.24 -2.48
C HIS A 540 -0.17 -38.59 -3.51
N LEU A 541 1.10 -38.42 -3.15
CA LEU A 541 2.13 -37.93 -4.06
C LEU A 541 2.70 -39.11 -4.86
N GLU A 542 2.25 -39.23 -6.09
CA GLU A 542 2.65 -40.32 -6.99
C GLU A 542 4.12 -40.19 -7.40
N PRO A 543 4.80 -41.31 -7.76
CA PRO A 543 6.20 -41.28 -8.22
C PRO A 543 6.43 -40.38 -9.43
N GLU A 544 5.40 -40.22 -10.27
CA GLU A 544 5.37 -39.31 -11.41
C GLU A 544 5.18 -37.85 -11.00
N GLY A 545 5.14 -37.52 -9.71
CA GLY A 545 5.06 -36.17 -9.18
C GLY A 545 3.66 -35.54 -9.15
N LYS A 546 2.62 -36.31 -9.46
CA LYS A 546 1.23 -35.85 -9.35
C LYS A 546 0.72 -35.98 -7.93
N LEU A 547 0.15 -34.90 -7.39
CA LEU A 547 -0.46 -34.89 -6.06
C LEU A 547 -1.96 -35.18 -6.17
N HIS A 548 -2.35 -36.45 -6.00
CA HIS A 548 -3.72 -36.90 -6.17
C HIS A 548 -4.55 -36.79 -4.88
N PRO A 549 -5.69 -36.08 -4.85
CA PRO A 549 -6.55 -36.01 -3.67
C PRO A 549 -7.30 -37.33 -3.43
N LEU A 550 -7.09 -37.94 -2.26
CA LEU A 550 -7.57 -39.29 -1.91
C LEU A 550 -8.81 -39.27 -1.03
N ALA A 551 -8.86 -38.38 -0.03
CA ALA A 551 -9.94 -38.31 0.94
C ALA A 551 -10.16 -36.89 1.44
N ILE A 552 -11.41 -36.53 1.73
CA ILE A 552 -11.77 -35.22 2.28
C ILE A 552 -12.75 -35.40 3.44
N VAL A 553 -12.46 -34.70 4.53
CA VAL A 553 -13.39 -34.37 5.60
C VAL A 553 -13.83 -32.92 5.37
N PRO A 554 -15.09 -32.64 4.96
CA PRO A 554 -15.53 -31.25 4.72
C PRO A 554 -15.49 -30.37 5.97
N ASP A 555 -15.87 -30.91 7.13
CA ASP A 555 -15.78 -30.23 8.42
C ASP A 555 -15.41 -31.23 9.52
N TYR A 556 -14.21 -31.07 10.08
CA TYR A 556 -13.70 -31.92 11.16
C TYR A 556 -14.24 -31.48 12.51
N ARG A 557 -14.95 -32.38 13.19
CA ARG A 557 -15.67 -32.11 14.45
C ARG A 557 -15.02 -32.87 15.61
N GLY A 558 -13.75 -32.56 15.88
CA GLY A 558 -12.98 -33.11 16.99
C GLY A 558 -12.55 -34.58 16.87
N GLY A 559 -13.05 -35.30 15.87
CA GLY A 559 -12.67 -36.68 15.55
C GLY A 559 -13.26 -37.12 14.21
N ILE A 560 -12.52 -37.90 13.41
CA ILE A 560 -12.99 -38.30 12.08
C ILE A 560 -14.29 -39.11 12.11
N GLN A 561 -14.52 -39.90 13.17
CA GLN A 561 -15.73 -40.72 13.36
C GLN A 561 -16.99 -39.87 13.61
N GLY A 562 -16.83 -38.68 14.19
CA GLY A 562 -17.90 -37.70 14.38
C GLY A 562 -18.07 -36.75 13.20
N SER A 563 -17.34 -36.97 12.10
CA SER A 563 -17.25 -36.08 10.94
C SER A 563 -17.67 -36.81 9.67
N VAL A 564 -18.11 -36.08 8.65
CA VAL A 564 -18.38 -36.65 7.33
C VAL A 564 -17.06 -36.82 6.60
N THR A 565 -16.76 -38.03 6.11
CA THR A 565 -15.56 -38.30 5.32
C THR A 565 -15.96 -38.94 4.00
N ILE A 566 -15.52 -38.35 2.89
CA ILE A 566 -15.70 -38.91 1.54
C ILE A 566 -14.33 -39.30 0.98
N PHE A 567 -14.25 -40.49 0.40
CA PHE A 567 -13.10 -40.94 -0.35
C PHE A 567 -13.35 -40.71 -1.83
N ASN A 568 -12.32 -40.25 -2.55
CA ASN A 568 -12.36 -40.12 -4.00
C ASN A 568 -12.73 -41.46 -4.64
N ARG A 569 -13.52 -41.43 -5.72
CA ARG A 569 -13.80 -42.63 -6.54
C ARG A 569 -12.53 -43.10 -7.26
N ARG A 570 -11.65 -42.16 -7.59
CA ARG A 570 -10.35 -42.39 -8.21
C ARG A 570 -9.29 -42.48 -7.12
N ILE A 571 -8.50 -43.56 -7.13
CA ILE A 571 -7.44 -43.79 -6.14
C ILE A 571 -6.05 -43.31 -6.60
N ALA A 572 -5.93 -42.96 -7.89
CA ALA A 572 -4.72 -42.45 -8.52
C ALA A 572 -5.09 -41.61 -9.76
N SER A 573 -4.15 -40.78 -10.20
CA SER A 573 -4.33 -39.80 -11.29
C SER A 573 -4.60 -40.43 -12.66
N ASN A 574 -4.18 -41.68 -12.85
CA ASN A 574 -4.33 -42.44 -14.10
C ASN A 574 -5.61 -43.29 -14.18
N VAL A 575 -6.45 -43.26 -13.13
CA VAL A 575 -7.75 -43.94 -13.13
C VAL A 575 -8.76 -43.03 -13.81
N ASP A 576 -9.44 -43.51 -14.84
CA ASP A 576 -10.50 -42.75 -15.51
C ASP A 576 -11.72 -42.57 -14.60
N GLY A 577 -12.41 -41.44 -14.72
CA GLY A 577 -13.65 -41.16 -13.99
C GLY A 577 -14.33 -39.89 -14.52
N ASP A 578 -15.65 -39.82 -14.35
CA ASP A 578 -16.40 -38.60 -14.63
C ASP A 578 -16.24 -37.61 -13.47
N GLU A 579 -15.25 -36.74 -13.58
CA GLU A 579 -14.97 -35.72 -12.57
C GLU A 579 -15.92 -34.51 -12.66
N TYR A 580 -16.54 -34.28 -13.82
CA TYR A 580 -17.42 -33.14 -14.03
C TYR A 580 -18.73 -33.33 -13.27
N GLU A 581 -19.33 -34.53 -13.39
CA GLU A 581 -20.61 -34.88 -12.75
C GLU A 581 -20.46 -35.46 -11.33
N ASP A 582 -19.24 -35.60 -10.77
CA ASP A 582 -19.04 -36.04 -9.38
C ASP A 582 -19.28 -34.90 -8.37
N TRP A 583 -20.50 -34.39 -8.34
CA TRP A 583 -20.93 -33.27 -7.49
C TRP A 583 -20.65 -33.45 -5.99
N PRO A 584 -20.81 -34.65 -5.38
CA PRO A 584 -20.41 -34.89 -3.99
C PRO A 584 -18.92 -34.60 -3.77
N TRP A 585 -18.06 -35.03 -4.69
CA TRP A 585 -16.62 -34.83 -4.59
C TRP A 585 -16.22 -33.39 -4.90
N ARG A 586 -16.86 -32.74 -5.89
CA ARG A 586 -16.66 -31.31 -6.18
C ARG A 586 -17.06 -30.42 -4.99
N TYR A 587 -18.18 -30.72 -4.32
CA TYR A 587 -18.58 -30.03 -3.09
C TYR A 587 -17.54 -30.21 -1.97
N ALA A 588 -17.03 -31.42 -1.79
CA ALA A 588 -15.99 -31.68 -0.79
C ALA A 588 -14.70 -30.89 -1.07
N LYS A 589 -14.25 -30.83 -2.34
CA LYS A 589 -13.11 -29.98 -2.75
C LYS A 589 -13.38 -28.50 -2.48
N MET A 590 -14.60 -28.02 -2.75
CA MET A 590 -15.01 -26.65 -2.44
C MET A 590 -14.93 -26.33 -0.94
N CYS A 591 -15.27 -27.27 -0.05
CA CYS A 591 -15.11 -27.09 1.40
C CYS A 591 -13.64 -26.94 1.81
N VAL A 592 -12.75 -27.73 1.19
CA VAL A 592 -11.30 -27.59 1.40
C VAL A 592 -10.83 -26.21 0.95
N GLN A 593 -11.34 -25.71 -0.18
CA GLN A 593 -11.00 -24.38 -0.69
C GLN A 593 -11.51 -23.24 0.20
N VAL A 594 -12.68 -23.38 0.84
CA VAL A 594 -13.15 -22.44 1.88
C VAL A 594 -12.19 -22.42 3.07
N SER A 595 -11.77 -23.60 3.53
CA SER A 595 -10.80 -23.68 4.64
C SER A 595 -9.44 -23.10 4.25
N ASP A 596 -8.98 -23.39 3.02
CA ASP A 596 -7.72 -22.89 2.49
C ASP A 596 -7.76 -21.37 2.29
N TRP A 597 -8.87 -20.80 1.80
CA TRP A 597 -9.04 -19.35 1.71
C TRP A 597 -8.85 -18.69 3.07
N LEU A 598 -9.48 -19.22 4.12
CA LEU A 598 -9.39 -18.67 5.47
C LEU A 598 -7.95 -18.74 6.03
N ARG A 599 -7.28 -19.89 5.88
CA ARG A 599 -5.88 -20.05 6.31
C ARG A 599 -4.96 -19.16 5.49
N HIS A 600 -5.13 -19.14 4.18
CA HIS A 600 -4.32 -18.38 3.24
C HIS A 600 -4.40 -16.88 3.53
N GLU A 601 -5.60 -16.29 3.48
CA GLU A 601 -5.75 -14.84 3.60
C GLU A 601 -5.42 -14.33 5.01
N ILE A 602 -5.91 -15.00 6.06
CA ILE A 602 -5.74 -14.49 7.43
C ILE A 602 -4.42 -14.94 8.05
N ALA A 603 -4.06 -16.22 7.97
CA ALA A 603 -2.88 -16.72 8.65
C ALA A 603 -1.61 -16.56 7.80
N ILE A 604 -1.61 -17.02 6.56
CA ILE A 604 -0.39 -17.09 5.74
C ILE A 604 -0.04 -15.75 5.09
N HIS A 605 -1.01 -15.04 4.53
CA HIS A 605 -0.79 -13.74 3.91
C HIS A 605 -0.76 -12.67 4.99
N LEU A 606 -1.89 -12.35 5.63
CA LEU A 606 -1.97 -11.21 6.54
C LEU A 606 -1.09 -11.37 7.80
N VAL A 607 -1.16 -12.50 8.52
CA VAL A 607 -0.38 -12.65 9.75
C VAL A 607 1.09 -12.92 9.48
N ASN A 608 1.41 -14.01 8.76
CA ASN A 608 2.78 -14.49 8.60
C ASN A 608 3.65 -13.59 7.73
N THR A 609 3.06 -12.68 6.94
CA THR A 609 3.82 -11.64 6.23
C THR A 609 3.62 -10.26 6.84
N HIS A 610 2.41 -9.69 6.81
CA HIS A 610 2.22 -8.29 7.19
C HIS A 610 2.46 -8.02 8.69
N PHE A 611 1.77 -8.72 9.59
CA PHE A 611 1.80 -8.36 11.02
C PHE A 611 3.07 -8.80 11.72
N VAL A 612 3.61 -9.95 11.32
CA VAL A 612 4.89 -10.41 11.85
C VAL A 612 6.03 -9.47 11.39
N GLU A 613 6.05 -9.06 10.12
CA GLU A 613 7.04 -8.09 9.61
C GLU A 613 6.88 -6.71 10.27
N GLU A 614 5.65 -6.24 10.53
CA GLU A 614 5.45 -4.96 11.23
C GLU A 614 6.06 -4.94 12.63
N VAL A 615 6.01 -6.05 13.37
CA VAL A 615 6.67 -6.14 14.68
C VAL A 615 8.19 -6.07 14.55
N ILE A 616 8.76 -6.71 13.53
CA ILE A 616 10.20 -6.59 13.24
C ILE A 616 10.57 -5.15 12.89
N ILE A 617 9.78 -4.47 12.05
CA ILE A 617 10.02 -3.07 11.68
C ILE A 617 10.06 -2.18 12.93
N VAL A 618 9.03 -2.26 13.77
CA VAL A 618 8.93 -1.42 14.98
C VAL A 618 10.06 -1.73 15.95
N ALA A 619 10.36 -3.00 16.21
CA ALA A 619 11.46 -3.39 17.10
C ALA A 619 12.82 -2.94 16.54
N ALA A 620 13.03 -3.03 15.22
CA ALA A 620 14.28 -2.62 14.59
C ALA A 620 14.52 -1.11 14.70
N TYR A 621 13.49 -0.29 14.49
CA TYR A 621 13.57 1.17 14.69
C TYR A 621 13.89 1.57 16.14
N ARG A 622 13.47 0.75 17.10
CA ARG A 622 13.64 1.01 18.54
C ARG A 622 15.00 0.53 19.06
N CYS A 623 15.58 -0.51 18.45
CA CYS A 623 16.77 -1.19 18.99
C CYS A 623 18.05 -0.96 18.17
N PHE A 624 17.93 -0.72 16.86
CA PHE A 624 19.08 -0.48 15.98
C PHE A 624 19.21 1.01 15.63
N GLY A 625 20.43 1.54 15.75
CA GLY A 625 20.74 2.86 15.20
C GLY A 625 20.65 2.86 13.66
N PRO A 626 20.38 4.01 13.02
CA PRO A 626 20.17 4.08 11.56
C PRO A 626 21.40 3.68 10.72
N ASN A 627 22.60 3.67 11.32
CA ASN A 627 23.84 3.22 10.66
C ASN A 627 24.20 1.76 10.97
N HIS A 628 23.44 1.07 11.84
CA HIS A 628 23.68 -0.32 12.19
C HIS A 628 23.53 -1.21 10.95
N ILE A 629 24.43 -2.18 10.74
CA ILE A 629 24.45 -2.93 9.48
C ILE A 629 23.14 -3.69 9.23
N ILE A 630 22.54 -4.25 10.29
CA ILE A 630 21.26 -4.97 10.22
C ILE A 630 20.15 -4.03 9.76
N PHE A 631 20.08 -2.83 10.34
CA PHE A 631 19.10 -1.82 9.95
C PHE A 631 19.28 -1.44 8.47
N ARG A 632 20.52 -1.19 8.03
CA ARG A 632 20.83 -0.85 6.63
C ARG A 632 20.52 -1.97 5.63
N LEU A 633 20.57 -3.24 6.07
CA LEU A 633 20.17 -4.39 5.26
C LEU A 633 18.64 -4.48 5.13
N LEU A 634 17.90 -4.24 6.21
CA LEU A 634 16.46 -4.49 6.26
C LEU A 634 15.61 -3.29 5.81
N GLU A 635 16.02 -2.05 6.11
CA GLU A 635 15.28 -0.82 5.81
C GLU A 635 14.69 -0.74 4.38
N PRO A 636 15.41 -1.13 3.31
CA PRO A 636 14.86 -1.10 1.95
C PRO A 636 13.63 -2.00 1.74
N HIS A 637 13.46 -3.03 2.57
CA HIS A 637 12.42 -4.07 2.46
C HIS A 637 11.14 -3.74 3.23
N TRP A 638 11.06 -2.59 3.91
CA TRP A 638 9.91 -2.18 4.73
C TRP A 638 9.01 -1.15 4.06
N SER A 639 9.38 -0.73 2.86
CA SER A 639 8.71 0.30 2.08
C SER A 639 7.22 -0.02 1.93
N THR A 640 6.36 0.92 2.38
CA THR A 640 4.88 0.84 2.29
C THR A 640 4.19 0.01 3.37
N THR A 641 4.87 -0.97 3.98
CA THR A 641 4.27 -1.99 4.85
C THR A 641 3.45 -1.40 6.00
N LEU A 642 4.00 -0.45 6.76
CA LEU A 642 3.29 0.14 7.91
C LEU A 642 1.98 0.84 7.49
N SER A 643 1.99 1.56 6.37
CA SER A 643 0.82 2.29 5.85
C SER A 643 -0.27 1.33 5.36
N LEU A 644 0.13 0.26 4.69
CA LEU A 644 -0.78 -0.80 4.25
C LEU A 644 -1.43 -1.53 5.42
N ASN A 645 -0.63 -1.95 6.39
CA ASN A 645 -1.13 -2.70 7.54
C ASN A 645 -2.13 -1.88 8.35
N LYS A 646 -1.90 -0.57 8.49
CA LYS A 646 -2.89 0.33 9.09
C LYS A 646 -4.19 0.37 8.28
N ALA A 647 -4.12 0.54 6.96
CA ALA A 647 -5.31 0.53 6.11
C ALA A 647 -6.05 -0.83 6.17
N ALA A 648 -5.31 -1.94 6.27
CA ALA A 648 -5.88 -3.26 6.43
C ALA A 648 -6.64 -3.41 7.76
N ARG A 649 -6.07 -2.90 8.88
CA ARG A 649 -6.72 -2.88 10.19
C ARG A 649 -7.95 -1.98 10.25
N GLU A 650 -7.92 -0.83 9.59
CA GLU A 650 -9.03 0.15 9.65
C GLU A 650 -10.16 -0.17 8.67
N THR A 651 -9.88 -0.84 7.56
CA THR A 651 -10.85 -1.05 6.47
C THR A 651 -10.93 -2.50 6.02
N LEU A 652 -9.86 -3.10 5.52
CA LEU A 652 -9.90 -4.42 4.86
C LEU A 652 -10.50 -5.50 5.76
N VAL A 653 -9.95 -5.68 6.96
CA VAL A 653 -10.40 -6.72 7.89
C VAL A 653 -11.84 -6.47 8.37
N PRO A 654 -12.18 -5.32 8.98
CA PRO A 654 -13.52 -5.12 9.55
C PRO A 654 -14.63 -4.91 8.52
N LYS A 655 -14.35 -4.24 7.40
CA LYS A 655 -15.38 -3.81 6.43
C LYS A 655 -15.49 -4.71 5.21
N ILE A 656 -14.51 -5.59 4.97
CA ILE A 656 -14.46 -6.43 3.77
C ILE A 656 -14.33 -7.91 4.12
N ILE A 657 -13.25 -8.33 4.80
CA ILE A 657 -13.01 -9.75 5.12
C ILE A 657 -14.11 -10.32 6.02
N ILE A 658 -14.41 -9.67 7.16
CA ILE A 658 -15.43 -10.16 8.12
C ILE A 658 -16.80 -10.34 7.44
N PRO A 659 -17.31 -9.37 6.65
CA PRO A 659 -18.55 -9.54 5.89
C PRO A 659 -18.54 -10.61 4.79
N MET A 660 -17.42 -11.27 4.47
CA MET A 660 -17.33 -12.25 3.39
C MET A 660 -17.17 -13.69 3.88
N ILE A 661 -16.99 -13.90 5.19
CA ILE A 661 -16.67 -15.21 5.76
C ILE A 661 -17.76 -15.71 6.72
N GLY A 662 -17.68 -16.99 7.07
CA GLY A 662 -18.55 -17.63 8.05
C GLY A 662 -18.18 -17.39 9.51
N LEU A 663 -17.36 -16.37 9.82
CA LEU A 663 -16.91 -16.04 11.18
C LEU A 663 -17.44 -14.68 11.63
N SER A 664 -17.82 -14.58 12.90
CA SER A 664 -18.06 -13.28 13.54
C SER A 664 -16.77 -12.46 13.65
N ALA A 665 -16.88 -11.16 13.90
CA ALA A 665 -15.72 -10.30 14.12
C ALA A 665 -14.82 -10.84 15.25
N THR A 666 -15.40 -11.27 16.38
CA THR A 666 -14.66 -11.81 17.52
C THR A 666 -13.88 -13.07 17.13
N GLN A 667 -14.55 -14.02 16.48
CA GLN A 667 -13.91 -15.26 16.01
C GLN A 667 -12.79 -14.98 15.01
N THR A 668 -12.98 -14.00 14.12
CA THR A 668 -11.96 -13.60 13.14
C THR A 668 -10.71 -13.06 13.83
N TYR A 669 -10.87 -12.18 14.82
CA TYR A 669 -9.74 -11.67 15.59
C TYR A 669 -9.07 -12.75 16.44
N ASP A 670 -9.83 -13.69 16.98
CA ASP A 670 -9.26 -14.81 17.73
C ASP A 670 -8.45 -15.76 16.83
N PHE A 671 -8.96 -16.07 15.63
CA PHE A 671 -8.23 -16.83 14.62
C PHE A 671 -6.90 -16.16 14.24
N LEU A 672 -6.94 -14.86 13.96
CA LEU A 672 -5.79 -14.03 13.61
C LEU A 672 -4.73 -14.02 14.73
N LYS A 673 -5.15 -13.82 15.99
CA LYS A 673 -4.23 -13.85 17.15
C LYS A 673 -3.69 -15.26 17.39
N ALA A 674 -4.47 -16.30 17.15
CA ALA A 674 -4.03 -17.69 17.28
C ALA A 674 -2.94 -18.01 16.24
N ALA A 675 -3.10 -17.56 15.00
CA ALA A 675 -2.06 -17.65 13.97
C ALA A 675 -0.80 -16.90 14.39
N TYR A 676 -0.92 -15.67 14.88
CA TYR A 676 0.22 -14.85 15.30
C TYR A 676 1.02 -15.51 16.43
N LYS A 677 0.34 -16.03 17.44
CA LYS A 677 0.97 -16.74 18.58
C LYS A 677 1.70 -18.02 18.17
N ARG A 678 1.28 -18.66 17.07
CA ARG A 678 1.88 -19.89 16.55
C ARG A 678 2.96 -19.66 15.51
N PHE A 679 3.26 -18.41 15.17
CA PHE A 679 4.33 -18.12 14.23
C PHE A 679 5.66 -18.68 14.78
N ASP A 680 6.21 -19.68 14.09
CA ASP A 680 7.48 -20.31 14.45
C ASP A 680 8.60 -19.71 13.60
N TRP A 681 9.35 -18.79 14.19
CA TRP A 681 10.36 -18.02 13.47
C TRP A 681 11.40 -18.91 12.80
N THR A 682 11.98 -19.85 13.56
CA THR A 682 13.03 -20.73 13.06
C THR A 682 12.47 -21.90 12.27
N GLY A 683 11.30 -22.43 12.66
CA GLY A 683 10.65 -23.52 11.94
C GLY A 683 10.22 -23.13 10.54
N LEU A 684 9.93 -21.84 10.31
CA LEU A 684 9.51 -21.32 9.00
C LEU A 684 10.66 -20.84 8.11
N TYR A 685 11.92 -20.97 8.52
CA TYR A 685 13.04 -20.81 7.59
C TYR A 685 12.88 -21.85 6.48
N ILE A 686 13.03 -21.46 5.20
CA ILE A 686 12.71 -22.35 4.08
C ILE A 686 13.34 -23.75 4.19
N PRO A 687 14.61 -23.90 4.61
CA PRO A 687 15.17 -25.23 4.82
C PRO A 687 14.50 -26.06 5.92
N ASN A 688 14.08 -25.41 7.01
CA ASN A 688 13.44 -26.05 8.15
C ASN A 688 11.97 -26.36 7.83
N ASP A 689 11.27 -25.43 7.19
CA ASP A 689 9.88 -25.58 6.75
C ASP A 689 9.73 -26.77 5.80
N LEU A 690 10.51 -26.78 4.71
CA LEU A 690 10.42 -27.84 3.71
C LEU A 690 10.72 -29.22 4.34
N ARG A 691 11.78 -29.34 5.13
CA ARG A 691 12.09 -30.60 5.84
C ARG A 691 10.99 -30.99 6.83
N GLY A 692 10.49 -30.03 7.62
CA GLY A 692 9.44 -30.25 8.61
C GLY A 692 8.12 -30.68 8.00
N ARG A 693 7.83 -30.20 6.78
CA ARG A 693 6.66 -30.60 5.99
C ARG A 693 6.88 -31.88 5.18
N GLY A 694 8.07 -32.49 5.23
CA GLY A 694 8.36 -33.76 4.56
C GLY A 694 8.83 -33.63 3.11
N PHE A 695 9.43 -32.51 2.75
CA PHE A 695 10.07 -32.25 1.46
C PHE A 695 11.59 -32.05 1.66
N PRO A 696 12.40 -33.12 1.59
CA PRO A 696 13.84 -33.00 1.73
C PRO A 696 14.43 -32.14 0.61
N ILE A 697 15.18 -31.11 0.96
CA ILE A 697 15.71 -30.12 0.01
C ILE A 697 16.62 -30.79 -1.03
N GLU A 698 17.44 -31.72 -0.57
CA GLU A 698 18.34 -32.54 -1.39
C GLU A 698 17.62 -33.40 -2.44
N SER A 699 16.32 -33.63 -2.29
CA SER A 699 15.51 -34.42 -3.21
C SER A 699 14.62 -33.59 -4.11
N LEU A 700 14.56 -32.25 -3.97
CA LEU A 700 13.61 -31.41 -4.72
C LEU A 700 13.79 -31.45 -6.25
N ASP A 701 14.96 -31.82 -6.75
CA ASP A 701 15.23 -32.00 -8.18
C ASP A 701 14.94 -33.42 -8.68
N GLU A 702 14.50 -34.34 -7.82
CA GLU A 702 14.03 -35.65 -8.23
C GLU A 702 12.69 -35.54 -8.99
N PRO A 703 12.42 -36.43 -9.97
CA PRO A 703 11.18 -36.39 -10.75
C PRO A 703 9.90 -36.37 -9.92
N LYS A 704 9.91 -36.90 -8.70
CA LYS A 704 8.73 -36.90 -7.81
C LYS A 704 8.30 -35.51 -7.35
N TYR A 705 9.18 -34.51 -7.37
CA TYR A 705 8.89 -33.16 -6.87
C TYR A 705 8.85 -32.10 -7.97
N HIS A 706 8.92 -32.48 -9.24
CA HIS A 706 8.96 -31.54 -10.35
C HIS A 706 7.73 -30.62 -10.42
N ASN A 707 6.56 -31.12 -9.99
CA ASN A 707 5.31 -30.34 -9.90
C ASN A 707 5.26 -29.40 -8.67
N TYR A 708 6.22 -29.51 -7.74
CA TYR A 708 6.32 -28.61 -6.59
C TYR A 708 7.29 -27.45 -6.84
N THR A 709 7.09 -26.74 -7.95
CA THR A 709 7.95 -25.65 -8.42
C THR A 709 8.15 -24.55 -7.38
N TYR A 710 7.15 -24.22 -6.56
CA TYR A 710 7.34 -23.29 -5.43
C TYR A 710 8.49 -23.72 -4.54
N ALA A 711 8.54 -25.00 -4.11
CA ALA A 711 9.58 -25.49 -3.21
C ALA A 711 10.98 -25.44 -3.86
N ARG A 712 11.07 -25.79 -5.15
CA ARG A 712 12.32 -25.74 -5.93
C ARG A 712 12.85 -24.31 -6.04
N ASP A 713 11.98 -23.38 -6.43
CA ASP A 713 12.33 -21.98 -6.64
C ASP A 713 12.60 -21.25 -5.32
N ILE A 714 11.74 -21.43 -4.30
CA ILE A 714 11.88 -20.71 -3.03
C ILE A 714 13.12 -21.15 -2.24
N SER A 715 13.50 -22.43 -2.35
CA SER A 715 14.74 -22.97 -1.77
C SER A 715 15.97 -22.32 -2.39
N GLN A 716 15.99 -22.15 -3.73
CA GLN A 716 17.09 -21.48 -4.41
C GLN A 716 17.13 -19.98 -4.10
N MET A 717 15.97 -19.30 -4.11
CA MET A 717 15.85 -17.90 -3.72
C MET A 717 16.36 -17.67 -2.29
N TRP A 718 16.00 -18.54 -1.34
CA TRP A 718 16.52 -18.50 0.03
C TRP A 718 18.04 -18.57 0.07
N ASN A 719 18.65 -19.50 -0.67
CA ASN A 719 20.11 -19.64 -0.72
C ASN A 719 20.80 -18.41 -1.31
N ILE A 720 20.22 -17.78 -2.33
CA ILE A 720 20.73 -16.55 -2.94
C ILE A 720 20.71 -15.40 -1.93
N ILE A 721 19.57 -15.20 -1.25
CA ILE A 721 19.43 -14.15 -0.22
C ILE A 721 20.39 -14.43 0.94
N ARG A 722 20.46 -15.67 1.43
CA ARG A 722 21.35 -16.09 2.52
C ARG A 722 22.81 -15.85 2.18
N LYS A 723 23.23 -16.14 0.94
CA LYS A 723 24.60 -15.87 0.45
C LYS A 723 24.90 -14.38 0.46
N PHE A 724 23.96 -13.55 0.01
CA PHE A 724 24.09 -12.09 0.05
C PHE A 724 24.24 -11.58 1.49
N VAL A 725 23.33 -11.95 2.38
CA VAL A 725 23.35 -11.58 3.80
C VAL A 725 24.62 -12.06 4.48
N GLY A 726 24.98 -13.33 4.29
CA GLY A 726 26.20 -13.93 4.85
C GLY A 726 27.47 -13.22 4.39
N THR A 727 27.53 -12.78 3.13
CA THR A 727 28.69 -12.01 2.62
C THR A 727 28.83 -10.66 3.31
N VAL A 728 27.72 -10.01 3.66
CA VAL A 728 27.74 -8.72 4.37
C VAL A 728 28.08 -8.93 5.84
N LEU A 729 27.38 -9.82 6.53
CA LEU A 729 27.51 -10.00 7.97
C LEU A 729 28.85 -10.65 8.36
N ALA A 730 29.40 -11.56 7.56
CA ALA A 730 30.73 -12.11 7.82
C ALA A 730 31.85 -11.06 7.69
N LYS A 731 31.62 -9.96 6.97
CA LYS A 731 32.55 -8.83 6.89
C LYS A 731 32.38 -7.84 8.02
N GLU A 732 31.16 -7.66 8.52
CA GLU A 732 30.91 -6.80 9.67
C GLU A 732 31.40 -7.46 10.98
N TYR A 733 31.01 -8.71 11.21
CA TYR A 733 31.31 -9.48 12.42
C TYR A 733 32.51 -10.40 12.19
N VAL A 734 33.69 -9.83 11.96
CA VAL A 734 34.93 -10.58 11.67
C VAL A 734 35.31 -11.54 12.82
N GLY A 735 34.94 -11.19 14.06
CA GLY A 735 35.10 -12.03 15.23
C GLY A 735 34.07 -13.14 15.39
N GLY A 736 33.16 -13.30 14.42
CA GLY A 736 32.11 -14.32 14.41
C GLY A 736 31.16 -14.21 15.60
N ASP A 737 30.77 -15.35 16.16
CA ASP A 737 29.81 -15.47 17.27
C ASP A 737 30.15 -14.57 18.47
N ARG A 738 31.43 -14.37 18.75
CA ARG A 738 31.86 -13.51 19.87
C ARG A 738 31.45 -12.06 19.68
N GLU A 739 31.50 -11.54 18.45
CA GLU A 739 31.10 -10.16 18.17
C GLU A 739 29.58 -10.01 18.17
N VAL A 740 28.85 -11.01 17.63
CA VAL A 740 27.39 -11.08 17.72
C VAL A 740 26.92 -11.07 19.18
N LEU A 741 27.53 -11.89 20.04
CA LEU A 741 27.23 -11.93 21.48
C LEU A 741 27.54 -10.60 22.21
N SER A 742 28.48 -9.81 21.70
CA SER A 742 28.86 -8.53 22.28
C SER A 742 28.01 -7.36 21.79
N ASP A 743 27.20 -7.58 20.75
CA ASP A 743 26.31 -6.56 20.20
C ASP A 743 25.02 -6.47 21.02
N GLY A 744 24.98 -5.49 21.93
CA GLY A 744 23.83 -5.24 22.79
C GLY A 744 22.54 -4.92 22.03
N SER A 745 22.63 -4.33 20.83
CA SER A 745 21.45 -3.99 20.04
C SER A 745 20.72 -5.23 19.53
N ILE A 746 21.43 -6.32 19.25
CA ILE A 746 20.82 -7.61 18.85
C ILE A 746 20.07 -8.23 20.03
N ALA A 747 20.68 -8.23 21.21
CA ALA A 747 20.04 -8.75 22.43
C ALA A 747 18.80 -7.93 22.79
N ASP A 748 18.92 -6.60 22.78
CA ASP A 748 17.81 -5.67 23.04
C ASP A 748 16.67 -5.86 22.03
N PHE A 749 16.99 -6.06 20.74
CA PHE A 749 16.01 -6.36 19.70
C PHE A 749 15.26 -7.67 19.96
N CYS A 750 15.97 -8.76 20.25
CA CYS A 750 15.34 -10.04 20.58
C CYS A 750 14.42 -9.94 21.80
N ASP A 751 14.84 -9.19 22.83
CA ASP A 751 14.04 -8.93 24.02
C ASP A 751 12.80 -8.08 23.72
N GLU A 752 12.93 -7.03 22.90
CA GLU A 752 11.82 -6.17 22.48
C GLU A 752 10.76 -6.96 21.69
N VAL A 753 11.17 -7.86 20.79
CA VAL A 753 10.24 -8.71 20.03
C VAL A 753 9.47 -9.68 20.93
N ARG A 754 10.11 -10.22 21.96
CA ARG A 754 9.46 -11.14 22.94
C ARG A 754 8.61 -10.42 23.98
N ALA A 755 8.96 -9.19 24.32
CA ALA A 755 8.42 -8.48 25.48
C ALA A 755 6.89 -8.40 25.45
N HIS A 756 6.28 -8.51 26.64
CA HIS A 756 4.84 -8.36 26.81
C HIS A 756 4.38 -6.93 26.43
N ASP A 757 5.21 -5.94 26.74
CA ASP A 757 5.08 -4.54 26.33
C ASP A 757 5.92 -4.21 25.09
N GLY A 758 6.25 -5.23 24.28
CA GLY A 758 6.82 -5.09 22.93
C GLY A 758 6.07 -5.97 21.90
N GLY A 759 6.82 -6.77 21.13
CA GLY A 759 6.28 -7.52 19.99
C GLY A 759 5.37 -8.71 20.34
N GLN A 760 5.37 -9.21 21.59
CA GLN A 760 4.60 -10.38 22.04
C GLN A 760 4.80 -11.67 21.23
N LEU A 761 5.85 -11.78 20.41
CA LEU A 761 6.28 -13.03 19.79
C LEU A 761 7.11 -13.82 20.80
N THR A 762 6.45 -14.40 21.80
CA THR A 762 7.11 -15.02 22.96
C THR A 762 8.05 -16.18 22.60
N SER A 763 7.84 -16.84 21.47
CA SER A 763 8.67 -17.91 20.91
C SER A 763 9.86 -17.41 20.08
N PHE A 764 10.03 -16.09 19.90
CA PHE A 764 11.08 -15.53 19.07
C PHE A 764 12.48 -15.90 19.59
N PRO A 765 13.39 -16.40 18.73
CA PRO A 765 14.66 -16.97 19.16
C PRO A 765 15.62 -15.92 19.75
N GLU A 766 16.56 -16.41 20.55
CA GLU A 766 17.79 -15.64 20.80
C GLU A 766 18.73 -15.80 19.60
N ILE A 767 19.55 -14.78 19.33
CA ILE A 767 20.55 -14.80 18.28
C ILE A 767 21.92 -14.69 18.94
N LYS A 768 22.69 -15.78 18.91
CA LYS A 768 23.96 -15.92 19.63
C LYS A 768 25.14 -16.19 18.70
N THR A 769 24.87 -16.70 17.51
CA THR A 769 25.90 -17.02 16.52
C THR A 769 25.76 -16.17 15.27
N LEU A 770 26.85 -16.03 14.52
CA LEU A 770 26.80 -15.38 13.21
C LEU A 770 25.88 -16.12 12.24
N ASP A 771 25.81 -17.45 12.32
CA ASP A 771 24.94 -18.25 11.45
C ASP A 771 23.45 -17.99 11.76
N GLU A 772 23.06 -17.96 13.04
CA GLU A 772 21.71 -17.58 13.46
C GLU A 772 21.35 -16.15 13.03
N LEU A 773 22.31 -15.22 13.11
CA LEU A 773 22.08 -13.84 12.67
C LEU A 773 21.87 -13.75 11.16
N ILE A 774 22.64 -14.52 10.38
CA ILE A 774 22.48 -14.62 8.92
C ILE A 774 21.10 -15.17 8.58
N ASP A 775 20.67 -16.25 9.24
CA ASP A 775 19.36 -16.85 8.99
C ASP A 775 18.21 -15.92 9.40
N PHE A 776 18.33 -15.22 10.53
CA PHE A 776 17.36 -14.22 10.95
C PHE A 776 17.18 -13.11 9.90
N VAL A 777 18.26 -12.46 9.48
CA VAL A 777 18.19 -11.37 8.49
C VAL A 777 17.72 -11.89 7.13
N THR A 778 18.09 -13.11 6.76
CA THR A 778 17.58 -13.80 5.56
C THR A 778 16.06 -13.99 5.64
N MET A 779 15.55 -14.41 6.80
CA MET A 779 14.11 -14.62 7.01
C MET A 779 13.33 -13.32 6.88
N CYS A 780 13.80 -12.19 7.44
CA CYS A 780 13.13 -10.91 7.29
C CYS A 780 13.00 -10.49 5.82
N ILE A 781 14.11 -10.58 5.05
CA ILE A 781 14.09 -10.28 3.61
C ILE A 781 13.18 -11.27 2.87
N HIS A 782 13.21 -12.55 3.24
CA HIS A 782 12.36 -13.59 2.66
C HIS A 782 10.87 -13.32 2.88
N ILE A 783 10.46 -12.96 4.10
CA ILE A 783 9.07 -12.60 4.43
C ILE A 783 8.62 -11.40 3.60
N ALA A 784 9.42 -10.32 3.61
CA ALA A 784 9.06 -9.06 2.98
C ALA A 784 8.99 -9.13 1.45
N ALA A 785 9.81 -9.97 0.81
CA ALA A 785 9.92 -10.08 -0.63
C ALA A 785 9.33 -11.41 -1.17
N PRO A 786 10.10 -12.49 -1.37
CA PRO A 786 9.64 -13.66 -2.11
C PRO A 786 8.46 -14.40 -1.47
N GLN A 787 8.36 -14.46 -0.14
CA GLN A 787 7.23 -15.13 0.51
C GLN A 787 5.92 -14.38 0.29
N HIS A 788 5.91 -13.06 0.53
CA HIS A 788 4.75 -12.22 0.25
C HIS A 788 4.34 -12.31 -1.23
N THR A 789 5.29 -12.20 -2.16
CA THR A 789 5.03 -12.38 -3.60
C THR A 789 4.39 -13.75 -3.89
N ALA A 790 4.93 -14.84 -3.36
CA ALA A 790 4.44 -16.20 -3.58
C ALA A 790 2.98 -16.39 -3.16
N VAL A 791 2.55 -15.76 -2.06
CA VAL A 791 1.19 -15.93 -1.51
C VAL A 791 0.21 -14.83 -1.94
N ASN A 792 0.67 -13.80 -2.65
CA ASN A 792 -0.15 -12.68 -3.10
C ASN A 792 -0.44 -12.69 -4.61
N CYS A 793 0.57 -12.91 -5.45
CA CYS A 793 0.47 -12.65 -6.91
C CYS A 793 -0.57 -13.50 -7.66
N LEU A 794 -0.91 -14.69 -7.16
CA LEU A 794 -1.84 -15.61 -7.81
C LEU A 794 -3.28 -15.50 -7.27
N GLN A 795 -3.56 -14.59 -6.33
CA GLN A 795 -4.91 -14.37 -5.81
C GLN A 795 -5.90 -14.07 -6.95
N GLN A 796 -5.56 -13.13 -7.84
CA GLN A 796 -6.39 -12.80 -8.99
C GLN A 796 -6.76 -14.02 -9.84
N TYR A 797 -5.80 -14.91 -10.08
CA TYR A 797 -6.00 -16.05 -10.96
C TYR A 797 -6.91 -17.12 -10.32
N TYR A 798 -6.70 -17.44 -9.04
CA TYR A 798 -7.39 -18.56 -8.39
C TYR A 798 -8.69 -18.17 -7.65
N GLN A 799 -8.85 -16.90 -7.25
CA GLN A 799 -9.96 -16.50 -6.37
C GLN A 799 -11.04 -15.66 -7.07
N THR A 800 -10.74 -14.97 -8.18
CA THR A 800 -11.77 -14.19 -8.91
C THR A 800 -12.86 -15.05 -9.53
N PHE A 801 -12.52 -16.29 -9.88
CA PHE A 801 -13.51 -17.30 -10.22
C PHE A 801 -13.99 -17.98 -8.93
N VAL A 802 -14.98 -17.38 -8.29
CA VAL A 802 -15.50 -17.75 -6.96
C VAL A 802 -15.74 -19.27 -6.79
N PRO A 803 -16.26 -20.04 -7.78
CA PRO A 803 -16.46 -21.48 -7.60
C PRO A 803 -15.17 -22.28 -7.35
N ASN A 804 -14.00 -21.79 -7.77
CA ASN A 804 -12.74 -22.47 -7.50
C ASN A 804 -12.29 -22.32 -6.05
N LYS A 805 -12.45 -21.12 -5.47
CA LYS A 805 -11.96 -20.80 -4.12
C LYS A 805 -12.83 -19.77 -3.40
N PRO A 806 -14.05 -20.14 -2.97
CA PRO A 806 -14.93 -19.24 -2.26
C PRO A 806 -14.47 -19.02 -0.81
N SER A 807 -14.77 -17.86 -0.22
CA SER A 807 -14.40 -17.56 1.18
C SER A 807 -15.39 -18.12 2.22
N ALA A 808 -16.59 -18.51 1.78
CA ALA A 808 -17.62 -19.17 2.57
C ALA A 808 -18.64 -19.88 1.67
N LEU A 809 -19.41 -20.79 2.25
CA LEU A 809 -20.58 -21.39 1.61
C LEU A 809 -21.87 -20.64 2.01
N HIS A 810 -22.90 -20.73 1.17
CA HIS A 810 -24.22 -20.09 1.37
C HIS A 810 -25.35 -21.08 1.66
N SER A 811 -25.00 -22.35 1.88
CA SER A 811 -25.90 -23.41 2.34
C SER A 811 -25.25 -24.21 3.48
N PRO A 812 -26.05 -24.85 4.36
CA PRO A 812 -25.52 -25.74 5.38
C PRO A 812 -24.67 -26.88 4.81
N LEU A 813 -23.69 -27.33 5.59
CA LEU A 813 -22.88 -28.51 5.27
C LEU A 813 -23.71 -29.81 5.41
N PRO A 814 -23.35 -30.89 4.70
CA PRO A 814 -24.04 -32.17 4.80
C PRO A 814 -23.93 -32.76 6.21
N GLU A 815 -25.02 -33.35 6.70
CA GLU A 815 -25.07 -33.93 8.06
C GLU A 815 -24.55 -35.37 8.11
N SER A 816 -24.48 -36.04 6.95
CA SER A 816 -24.01 -37.42 6.85
C SER A 816 -23.33 -37.71 5.52
N LEU A 817 -22.61 -38.82 5.44
CA LEU A 817 -22.05 -39.30 4.17
C LEU A 817 -23.13 -39.67 3.15
N LEU A 818 -24.29 -40.18 3.60
CA LEU A 818 -25.40 -40.51 2.70
C LEU A 818 -25.96 -39.24 2.06
N ASP A 819 -26.12 -38.18 2.86
CA ASP A 819 -26.54 -36.86 2.43
C ASP A 819 -25.57 -36.28 1.40
N LEU A 820 -24.27 -36.18 1.74
CA LEU A 820 -23.25 -35.71 0.79
C LEU A 820 -23.22 -36.51 -0.52
N ARG A 821 -23.35 -37.84 -0.46
CA ARG A 821 -23.39 -38.68 -1.67
C ARG A 821 -24.60 -38.43 -2.56
N SER A 822 -25.65 -37.83 -2.03
CA SER A 822 -26.85 -37.47 -2.79
C SER A 822 -26.77 -36.10 -3.47
N PHE A 823 -25.72 -35.33 -3.19
CA PHE A 823 -25.56 -33.98 -3.75
C PHE A 823 -25.49 -34.00 -5.27
N THR A 824 -26.14 -33.01 -5.85
CA THR A 824 -26.23 -32.75 -7.28
C THR A 824 -25.60 -31.38 -7.62
N GLU A 825 -25.65 -30.98 -8.89
CA GLU A 825 -25.22 -29.64 -9.32
C GLU A 825 -25.97 -28.54 -8.55
N ASP A 826 -27.28 -28.72 -8.33
CA ASP A 826 -28.11 -27.75 -7.62
C ASP A 826 -27.62 -27.49 -6.19
N ASP A 827 -27.10 -28.51 -5.49
CA ASP A 827 -26.57 -28.38 -4.13
C ASP A 827 -25.25 -27.59 -4.11
N VAL A 828 -24.40 -27.81 -5.11
CA VAL A 828 -23.15 -27.04 -5.29
C VAL A 828 -23.47 -25.58 -5.63
N LEU A 829 -24.44 -25.34 -6.53
CA LEU A 829 -24.87 -23.98 -6.89
C LEU A 829 -25.54 -23.26 -5.71
N ALA A 830 -26.31 -23.98 -4.90
CA ALA A 830 -26.95 -23.44 -3.70
C ALA A 830 -25.92 -23.02 -2.63
N ALA A 831 -24.74 -23.65 -2.63
CA ALA A 831 -23.64 -23.30 -1.73
C ALA A 831 -22.85 -22.07 -2.19
N LEU A 832 -23.06 -21.57 -3.41
CA LEU A 832 -22.44 -20.35 -3.93
C LEU A 832 -23.32 -19.10 -3.68
N PRO A 833 -22.75 -17.88 -3.70
CA PRO A 833 -23.47 -16.63 -3.44
C PRO A 833 -24.45 -16.18 -4.55
N LEU A 834 -25.11 -17.09 -5.27
CA LEU A 834 -26.02 -16.74 -6.38
C LEU A 834 -27.26 -15.97 -5.92
N LYS A 835 -27.67 -16.13 -4.66
CA LYS A 835 -28.73 -15.36 -4.00
C LYS A 835 -28.24 -14.04 -3.39
N GLN A 836 -26.92 -13.89 -3.26
CA GLN A 836 -26.26 -12.73 -2.67
C GLN A 836 -25.15 -12.23 -3.60
N PRO A 837 -25.46 -11.67 -4.79
CA PRO A 837 -24.43 -11.27 -5.77
C PRO A 837 -23.40 -10.27 -5.22
N ARG A 838 -23.71 -9.55 -4.13
CA ARG A 838 -22.76 -8.74 -3.38
C ARG A 838 -21.58 -9.54 -2.88
N ASP A 839 -21.85 -10.67 -2.25
CA ASP A 839 -20.82 -11.55 -1.70
C ASP A 839 -19.95 -12.08 -2.83
N TRP A 840 -20.53 -12.45 -3.98
CA TRP A 840 -19.77 -12.84 -5.17
C TRP A 840 -18.82 -11.73 -5.63
N LEU A 841 -19.32 -10.50 -5.80
CA LEU A 841 -18.49 -9.38 -6.24
C LEU A 841 -17.40 -9.05 -5.23
N LEU A 842 -17.68 -9.12 -3.93
CA LEU A 842 -16.66 -8.90 -2.90
C LEU A 842 -15.59 -10.00 -2.94
N MET A 843 -16.00 -11.28 -3.05
CA MET A 843 -15.09 -12.44 -3.21
C MET A 843 -14.19 -12.31 -4.44
N ALA A 844 -14.68 -11.75 -5.53
CA ALA A 844 -13.88 -11.54 -6.74
C ALA A 844 -13.04 -10.25 -6.70
N GLN A 845 -13.55 -9.16 -6.13
CA GLN A 845 -12.88 -7.86 -6.18
C GLN A 845 -11.70 -7.76 -5.21
N VAL A 846 -11.76 -8.40 -4.03
CA VAL A 846 -10.66 -8.35 -3.05
C VAL A 846 -9.36 -8.92 -3.63
N PRO A 847 -9.34 -10.12 -4.22
CA PRO A 847 -8.17 -10.65 -4.92
C PRO A 847 -7.62 -9.70 -5.98
N TYR A 848 -8.49 -9.02 -6.72
CA TYR A 848 -8.08 -8.04 -7.74
C TYR A 848 -7.46 -6.79 -7.13
N LEU A 849 -8.01 -6.28 -6.03
CA LEU A 849 -7.46 -5.16 -5.28
C LEU A 849 -6.05 -5.48 -4.74
N LEU A 850 -5.86 -6.71 -4.25
CA LEU A 850 -4.61 -7.18 -3.66
C LEU A 850 -3.59 -7.67 -4.70
N SER A 851 -4.03 -7.95 -5.93
CA SER A 851 -3.17 -8.39 -7.03
C SER A 851 -2.84 -7.25 -7.97
N PHE A 852 -1.81 -6.48 -7.63
CA PHE A 852 -1.29 -5.41 -8.49
C PHE A 852 0.09 -5.80 -9.08
N GLU A 853 0.33 -5.36 -10.31
CA GLU A 853 1.58 -5.60 -11.04
C GLU A 853 2.73 -4.83 -10.38
N VAL A 854 3.75 -5.56 -9.90
CA VAL A 854 4.90 -4.97 -9.21
C VAL A 854 5.62 -4.00 -10.14
N PRO A 855 5.85 -2.73 -9.74
CA PRO A 855 6.58 -1.78 -10.56
C PRO A 855 8.02 -2.26 -10.78
N GLU A 856 8.55 -2.06 -11.99
CA GLU A 856 9.92 -2.49 -12.34
C GLU A 856 10.99 -1.95 -11.36
N ASP A 857 10.78 -0.74 -10.82
CA ASP A 857 11.67 -0.07 -9.87
C ASP A 857 11.52 -0.55 -8.41
N SER A 858 10.63 -1.51 -8.16
CA SER A 858 10.27 -2.01 -6.83
C SER A 858 10.50 -3.52 -6.71
N THR A 859 11.38 -4.08 -7.53
CA THR A 859 11.72 -5.51 -7.57
C THR A 859 13.00 -5.82 -6.80
N ILE A 860 13.17 -7.07 -6.36
CA ILE A 860 14.41 -7.51 -5.69
C ILE A 860 15.62 -7.45 -6.62
N LEU A 861 15.44 -7.66 -7.93
CA LEU A 861 16.49 -7.45 -8.91
C LEU A 861 16.88 -5.97 -9.00
N HIS A 862 15.89 -5.06 -9.12
CA HIS A 862 16.16 -3.62 -9.15
C HIS A 862 16.85 -3.11 -7.88
N TYR A 863 16.50 -3.67 -6.71
CA TYR A 863 17.24 -3.44 -5.47
C TYR A 863 18.71 -3.80 -5.60
N ALA A 864 19.03 -5.00 -6.06
CA ALA A 864 20.41 -5.45 -6.21
C ALA A 864 21.18 -4.54 -7.17
N GLU A 865 20.55 -4.13 -8.28
CA GLU A 865 21.12 -3.16 -9.22
C GLU A 865 21.41 -1.80 -8.57
N THR A 866 20.44 -1.24 -7.86
CA THR A 866 20.57 0.09 -7.24
C THR A 866 21.56 0.07 -6.08
N ALA A 867 21.47 -0.94 -5.21
CA ALA A 867 22.36 -1.11 -4.06
C ALA A 867 23.82 -1.32 -4.50
N SER A 868 24.06 -2.00 -5.63
CA SER A 868 25.41 -2.21 -6.18
C SER A 868 26.08 -0.96 -6.76
N ASN A 869 25.29 0.07 -7.08
CA ASN A 869 25.74 1.29 -7.75
C ASN A 869 25.67 2.55 -6.87
N SER A 870 24.81 2.56 -5.85
CA SER A 870 24.60 3.74 -5.00
C SER A 870 25.79 4.01 -4.07
N LYS A 871 26.24 5.28 -4.04
CA LYS A 871 27.25 5.75 -3.09
C LYS A 871 26.72 5.92 -1.66
N SER A 872 25.40 5.96 -1.47
CA SER A 872 24.78 6.02 -0.13
C SER A 872 24.65 4.64 0.53
N THR A 873 24.79 3.57 -0.25
CA THR A 873 24.81 2.19 0.25
C THR A 873 26.18 1.88 0.82
N PRO A 874 26.27 1.33 2.06
CA PRO A 874 27.54 0.91 2.66
C PRO A 874 28.37 0.04 1.72
N ASP A 875 29.69 0.24 1.71
CA ASP A 875 30.62 -0.43 0.80
C ASP A 875 30.56 -1.96 0.84
N ILE A 876 30.34 -2.51 2.04
CA ILE A 876 30.16 -3.95 2.27
C ILE A 876 28.89 -4.48 1.58
N ILE A 877 27.75 -3.78 1.73
CA ILE A 877 26.49 -4.10 1.06
C ILE A 877 26.62 -3.94 -0.45
N ARG A 878 27.20 -2.81 -0.91
CA ARG A 878 27.38 -2.52 -2.33
C ARG A 878 28.20 -3.60 -3.04
N THR A 879 29.21 -4.14 -2.38
CA THR A 879 30.05 -5.22 -2.91
C THR A 879 29.26 -6.52 -3.00
N ALA A 880 28.51 -6.89 -1.95
CA ALA A 880 27.69 -8.09 -1.94
C ALA A 880 26.52 -8.01 -2.94
N ALA A 881 25.92 -6.82 -3.12
CA ALA A 881 24.82 -6.58 -4.03
C ALA A 881 25.17 -6.84 -5.50
N ARG A 882 26.45 -6.69 -5.90
CA ARG A 882 26.91 -7.09 -7.24
C ARG A 882 26.80 -8.59 -7.48
N ALA A 883 27.14 -9.39 -6.46
CA ALA A 883 27.00 -10.84 -6.52
C ALA A 883 25.52 -11.23 -6.48
N LEU A 884 24.73 -10.60 -5.60
CA LEU A 884 23.27 -10.78 -5.54
C LEU A 884 22.62 -10.55 -6.91
N LYS A 885 22.97 -9.44 -7.58
CA LYS A 885 22.45 -9.14 -8.93
C LYS A 885 22.72 -10.29 -9.90
N ALA A 886 23.99 -10.72 -10.01
CA ALA A 886 24.38 -11.77 -10.95
C ALA A 886 23.72 -13.13 -10.63
N ASP A 887 23.59 -13.45 -9.34
CA ASP A 887 22.92 -14.67 -8.88
C ASP A 887 21.42 -14.61 -9.24
N LEU A 888 20.74 -13.47 -9.04
CA LEU A 888 19.32 -13.27 -9.42
C LEU A 888 19.10 -13.31 -10.93
N GLU A 889 19.97 -12.69 -11.74
CA GLU A 889 19.90 -12.76 -13.21
C GLU A 889 20.02 -14.20 -13.72
N THR A 890 20.91 -14.99 -13.09
CA THR A 890 21.05 -16.42 -13.41
C THR A 890 19.80 -17.20 -12.98
N PHE A 891 19.23 -16.86 -11.82
CA PHE A 891 18.08 -17.55 -11.26
C PHE A 891 16.80 -17.39 -12.10
N ILE A 892 16.63 -16.29 -12.84
CA ILE A 892 15.51 -16.12 -13.80
C ILE A 892 15.40 -17.33 -14.74
N HIS A 893 16.53 -17.79 -15.29
CA HIS A 893 16.54 -18.95 -16.19
C HIS A 893 16.16 -20.25 -15.48
N THR A 894 16.46 -20.36 -14.19
CA THR A 894 16.10 -21.54 -13.40
C THR A 894 14.61 -21.59 -13.11
N VAL A 895 14.00 -20.45 -12.76
CA VAL A 895 12.54 -20.32 -12.61
C VAL A 895 11.83 -20.68 -13.91
N GLU A 896 12.30 -20.15 -15.05
CA GLU A 896 11.73 -20.50 -16.36
C GLU A 896 11.86 -22.00 -16.67
N GLN A 897 13.00 -22.61 -16.35
CA GLN A 897 13.21 -24.04 -16.56
C GLN A 897 12.26 -24.87 -15.68
N ASN A 898 12.22 -24.60 -14.37
CA ASN A 898 11.35 -25.32 -13.44
C ASN A 898 9.88 -25.16 -13.82
N SER A 899 9.46 -24.00 -14.32
CA SER A 899 8.11 -23.81 -14.85
C SER A 899 7.83 -24.62 -16.12
N ARG A 900 8.82 -24.83 -16.99
CA ARG A 900 8.66 -25.67 -18.20
C ARG A 900 8.60 -27.16 -17.88
N GLU A 901 9.15 -27.56 -16.73
CA GLU A 901 9.15 -28.95 -16.27
C GLU A 901 7.83 -29.38 -15.60
N LEU A 902 6.94 -28.44 -15.24
CA LEU A 902 5.61 -28.75 -14.72
C LEU A 902 4.79 -29.64 -15.67
N ASP A 903 3.99 -30.55 -15.14
CA ASP A 903 2.97 -31.25 -15.95
C ASP A 903 1.89 -30.26 -16.45
N ASP A 904 1.50 -29.31 -15.59
CA ASP A 904 0.49 -28.30 -15.91
C ASP A 904 1.05 -27.12 -16.73
N GLN A 905 1.11 -27.29 -18.05
CA GLN A 905 1.57 -26.25 -18.97
C GLN A 905 0.54 -25.13 -19.23
N GLN A 906 -0.69 -25.23 -18.70
CA GLN A 906 -1.71 -24.19 -18.86
C GLN A 906 -1.55 -23.04 -17.86
N THR A 907 -0.89 -23.29 -16.73
CA THR A 907 -0.62 -22.30 -15.67
C THR A 907 0.88 -22.32 -15.30
N PRO A 908 1.74 -21.64 -16.08
CA PRO A 908 3.17 -21.57 -15.76
C PRO A 908 3.38 -20.89 -14.39
N TYR A 909 4.39 -21.34 -13.65
CA TYR A 909 4.74 -20.79 -12.34
C TYR A 909 5.98 -19.91 -12.45
N LEU A 910 5.78 -18.61 -12.66
CA LEU A 910 6.84 -17.61 -12.76
C LEU A 910 6.83 -16.63 -11.58
N VAL A 911 6.13 -16.97 -10.50
CA VAL A 911 5.87 -16.05 -9.37
C VAL A 911 7.14 -15.57 -8.69
N LEU A 912 8.19 -16.40 -8.69
CA LEU A 912 9.47 -16.12 -8.05
C LEU A 912 10.54 -15.60 -9.03
N ASP A 913 10.14 -15.19 -10.24
CA ASP A 913 11.02 -14.46 -11.16
C ASP A 913 11.54 -13.18 -10.45
N PRO A 914 12.86 -13.03 -10.23
CA PRO A 914 13.44 -11.86 -9.56
C PRO A 914 13.12 -10.52 -10.21
N SER A 915 12.79 -10.50 -11.50
CA SER A 915 12.37 -9.28 -12.23
C SER A 915 10.93 -8.86 -11.93
N GLN A 916 10.15 -9.72 -11.27
CA GLN A 916 8.75 -9.47 -10.89
C GLN A 916 8.53 -9.60 -9.38
N THR A 917 9.45 -10.24 -8.65
CA THR A 917 9.40 -10.37 -7.20
C THR A 917 9.59 -9.02 -6.53
N ALA A 918 8.62 -8.58 -5.74
CA ALA A 918 8.66 -7.30 -5.04
C ALA A 918 9.80 -7.26 -4.01
N ILE A 919 10.38 -6.08 -3.79
CA ILE A 919 11.41 -5.85 -2.77
C ILE A 919 10.84 -5.84 -1.33
N SER A 920 9.55 -5.55 -1.20
CA SER A 920 8.84 -5.37 0.07
C SER A 920 7.37 -5.71 -0.08
N ILE A 921 6.63 -5.66 1.03
CA ILE A 921 5.17 -5.77 1.03
C ILE A 921 4.58 -4.47 0.47
N LEU A 922 4.20 -4.49 -0.81
CA LEU A 922 3.77 -3.31 -1.57
C LEU A 922 2.25 -3.18 -1.73
N ILE A 923 1.48 -4.19 -1.36
CA ILE A 923 0.03 -4.23 -1.52
C ILE A 923 -0.65 -5.00 -0.40
#